data_AF-A0A7V5SQY5-F1
#
_entry.id   AF-A0A7V5SQY5-F1
#
_cell.length_a   1.000
_cell.length_b   1.000
_cell.length_c   1.000
_cell.angle_alpha   90.00
_cell.angle_beta   90.00
_cell.angle_gamma   90.00
#
_symmetry.space_group_name_H-M   'P 1'
#
loop_
_entity.id
_entity.type
_entity.pdbx_description
1 polymer ?
#
loop_
_entity_poly.entity_id
_entity_poly.type
_entity_poly.pdbx_seq_one_letter_code
_entity_poly.pdbx_strand_id
1 'polypeptide(L)'
;MAKIKLIFIIISISIFNIFPDNAQNYSFTRKIEWKDNIIFYSDNHKKELLSFENAVYNDNTTDLPYYFELIKINNSTSDFNVILDEKVFSELSSEQLKSIKYLDVLNNDIKVNYDIKFYRKSPFLSISFIPLRKNAVTGKIEKLISFKMLITQKPVLKKMSESQLKSWQSSSVLSSGYWYKIKIKESGIYKISFNELIKMGFSNPENIRVFGNGGANLPLMNSEPCTDDLIENAIYVDNNNKYILFYAQGTQSWKYDSVKKIFTHVLNPFTDTAAYFLTTDAGIGKRISKVTNSDIPFNYTSTSFDELAFHELNDTNLLRSGRTWYGEVFSTFTKFDFNFNFSDRIINENCKIYIKVTGNSSSNSYYNVSLNDVNIGLIPIKSITGKFDTDSIVRSNFAIFNTTTNNKNIKLTLEYIKNPSGFGFLDFIDINVRSNLSFNRSQMFFRDIRTINENAVTKFIISNTNETLKVWDITDIYNVTEMELSGNSTQKSFICKTDKLKTFIAFDLSDCYTPTFSGKVENQNLHMPEKIDMVIVYPDEFKESASKLADFHKKNGLKVKLAKQEEIFNEFSSGQSDPAAIRNYMKMLYDRTNDIENEVKYLLLFGDGSYDYRSKTNNFIIVYESENSVDEDESYVSDDFFGLLDDYEGEGNGLLDIGIGRFPVSDRQGADNMVNKVIKYCSTDNLGDWQTNICFIGDDEDNNLHMIQSDSLARYYIERNYPYLNIEKIYLDAFVQEKSAIGDRYPAAVKSINNIINRGALIINYTGHGGEYGLAHERVIVNDYINAWNNIDKLPLFITATCEFSRFDDKNLKTAGENIILNPKGGGIAMLTTTRVVYSGDNFVLNSNFYKYAFSKNIAGENYALGDIIALTKNASGSNTNKLNFTLLGDPALKLKYPSYQILTDSINSIEINSFADTLKAFDKVVVSGHIADMSGNLLDNFSGVVVPKIFDKQKLVKTLNNDGNGVFTFYTQNNIIYKGLASVNNGFFRFSFIIPKDISYNFGKGKISYYAHNNKEFAVGYYNKFIIGGTSKNVLADSTGPEIELYMNDKNFISGGLTDKNPAIFAVISDSSGINTVGNGIGHDITAVIDDSSKYFYILNDFYQSKLNSYTSGTIKYQLNNISSGKHILKLKVWDILNNSSEEMIEFIVEDSAQLALKRIFNYPNPFTEKTSFYIEQNHANTEMEVMVQIFTVSGKLVKTLNTTLIPNGYLIGPIDWDGTDDFGDKIGRGVYFYRVRIRTESGKTIEKFEKLVILK
;
A
#
# COMPACT_ATOMS: atom_id res chain seq x y z
N MET A 1 -62.79 -30.56 -28.53
CA MET A 1 -61.67 -30.67 -27.56
C MET A 1 -60.53 -29.65 -27.73
N ALA A 2 -60.62 -28.66 -28.65
CA ALA A 2 -59.56 -27.64 -28.82
C ALA A 2 -59.85 -26.28 -28.13
N LYS A 3 -61.10 -25.98 -27.76
CA LYS A 3 -61.46 -24.70 -27.11
C LYS A 3 -61.32 -24.67 -25.58
N ILE A 4 -61.19 -25.83 -24.93
CA ILE A 4 -61.05 -25.91 -23.45
C ILE A 4 -59.57 -25.87 -23.01
N LYS A 5 -58.62 -26.21 -23.89
CA LYS A 5 -57.18 -26.06 -23.61
C LYS A 5 -56.67 -24.61 -23.70
N LEU A 6 -57.33 -23.75 -24.47
CA LEU A 6 -56.92 -22.34 -24.59
C LEU A 6 -57.30 -21.51 -23.36
N ILE A 7 -58.41 -21.84 -22.69
CA ILE A 7 -58.86 -21.14 -21.47
C ILE A 7 -58.03 -21.58 -20.26
N PHE A 8 -57.56 -22.83 -20.19
CA PHE A 8 -56.64 -23.27 -19.13
C PHE A 8 -55.22 -22.71 -19.30
N ILE A 9 -54.72 -22.53 -20.53
CA ILE A 9 -53.40 -21.92 -20.76
C ILE A 9 -53.42 -20.40 -20.51
N ILE A 10 -54.52 -19.70 -20.81
CA ILE A 10 -54.66 -18.27 -20.50
C ILE A 10 -54.86 -18.02 -19.00
N ILE A 11 -55.52 -18.92 -18.27
CA ILE A 11 -55.69 -18.81 -16.81
C ILE A 11 -54.41 -19.25 -16.05
N SER A 12 -53.63 -20.21 -16.57
CA SER A 12 -52.35 -20.59 -15.96
C SER A 12 -51.20 -19.60 -16.22
N ILE A 13 -51.25 -18.81 -17.30
CA ILE A 13 -50.28 -17.72 -17.55
C ILE A 13 -50.64 -16.44 -16.77
N SER A 14 -51.88 -16.30 -16.30
CA SER A 14 -52.33 -15.12 -15.55
C SER A 14 -52.19 -15.24 -14.02
N ILE A 15 -51.75 -16.39 -13.49
CA ILE A 15 -51.69 -16.66 -12.04
C ILE A 15 -50.24 -16.81 -11.51
N PHE A 16 -49.22 -16.74 -12.38
CA PHE A 16 -47.81 -16.83 -11.94
C PHE A 16 -47.03 -15.52 -11.91
N ASN A 17 -47.66 -14.36 -12.15
CA ASN A 17 -47.02 -13.06 -11.94
C ASN A 17 -48.07 -12.05 -11.48
N ILE A 18 -48.35 -12.03 -10.17
CA ILE A 18 -48.60 -10.87 -9.31
C ILE A 18 -48.63 -11.51 -7.91
N PHE A 19 -47.46 -11.83 -7.36
CA PHE A 19 -47.28 -11.53 -5.95
C PHE A 19 -47.12 -10.01 -5.92
N PRO A 20 -47.90 -9.25 -5.12
CA PRO A 20 -47.49 -7.90 -4.83
C PRO A 20 -46.10 -8.02 -4.20
N ASP A 21 -45.08 -7.51 -4.89
CA ASP A 21 -43.85 -7.10 -4.22
C ASP A 21 -44.33 -6.16 -3.11
N ASN A 22 -44.38 -6.66 -1.87
CA ASN A 22 -44.66 -5.82 -0.72
C ASN A 22 -43.55 -4.78 -0.71
N ALA A 23 -43.86 -3.55 -1.13
CA ALA A 23 -42.92 -2.44 -1.11
C ALA A 23 -42.31 -2.37 0.29
N GLN A 24 -41.04 -2.75 0.40
CA GLN A 24 -40.38 -2.87 1.69
C GLN A 24 -39.97 -1.46 2.10
N ASN A 25 -40.73 -0.88 3.01
CA ASN A 25 -40.41 0.43 3.57
C ASN A 25 -39.48 0.24 4.77
N TYR A 26 -38.29 0.83 4.72
CA TYR A 26 -37.39 0.87 5.87
C TYR A 26 -37.61 2.17 6.64
N SER A 27 -37.62 2.08 7.97
CA SER A 27 -37.70 3.25 8.84
C SER A 27 -36.62 3.17 9.91
N PHE A 28 -35.79 4.20 9.96
CA PHE A 28 -34.66 4.28 10.88
C PHE A 28 -34.69 5.60 11.63
N THR A 29 -34.69 5.57 12.96
CA THR A 29 -34.45 6.78 13.75
C THR A 29 -32.95 6.96 13.95
N ARG A 30 -32.46 8.18 13.69
CA ARG A 30 -31.06 8.57 13.83
C ARG A 30 -30.94 9.82 14.68
N LYS A 31 -29.85 9.91 15.42
CA LYS A 31 -29.43 11.11 16.15
C LYS A 31 -28.06 11.53 15.63
N ILE A 32 -27.86 12.83 15.47
CA ILE A 32 -26.57 13.42 15.10
C ILE A 32 -25.93 13.96 16.37
N GLU A 33 -24.84 13.32 16.78
CA GLU A 33 -24.05 13.77 17.92
C GLU A 33 -23.05 14.84 17.49
N TRP A 34 -23.48 16.10 17.48
CA TRP A 34 -22.61 17.25 17.25
C TRP A 34 -21.47 17.30 18.27
N LYS A 35 -20.26 17.54 17.77
CA LYS A 35 -19.05 17.73 18.59
C LYS A 35 -18.58 19.18 18.44
N ASP A 36 -17.48 19.53 19.10
CA ASP A 36 -16.88 20.85 18.99
C ASP A 36 -16.36 21.10 17.57
N ASN A 37 -16.22 22.38 17.19
CA ASN A 37 -15.68 22.75 15.88
C ASN A 37 -14.23 22.24 15.75
N ILE A 38 -13.89 21.72 14.58
CA ILE A 38 -12.50 21.42 14.20
C ILE A 38 -11.88 22.73 13.73
N ILE A 39 -10.74 23.13 14.28
CA ILE A 39 -10.11 24.40 13.93
C ILE A 39 -8.86 24.12 13.11
N PHE A 40 -8.83 24.64 11.89
CA PHE A 40 -7.74 24.61 10.93
C PHE A 40 -7.06 25.97 10.90
N TYR A 41 -5.78 25.95 10.58
CA TYR A 41 -5.04 27.15 10.26
C TYR A 41 -4.16 26.81 9.07
N SER A 42 -4.09 27.70 8.09
CA SER A 42 -3.04 27.69 7.07
C SER A 42 -2.36 29.06 7.08
N ASP A 43 -1.21 29.19 6.42
CA ASP A 43 -0.22 30.30 6.42
C ASP A 43 -0.68 31.77 6.51
N ASN A 44 -1.99 32.10 6.52
CA ASN A 44 -2.57 33.35 7.03
C ASN A 44 -4.08 33.30 7.38
N HIS A 45 -4.69 32.11 7.53
CA HIS A 45 -6.15 31.96 7.70
C HIS A 45 -6.52 30.91 8.75
N LYS A 46 -7.21 31.34 9.82
CA LYS A 46 -8.00 30.47 10.69
C LYS A 46 -9.27 30.02 9.96
N LYS A 47 -9.48 28.73 9.85
CA LYS A 47 -10.64 28.08 9.23
C LYS A 47 -11.24 27.13 10.26
N GLU A 48 -12.38 27.48 10.83
CA GLU A 48 -13.11 26.56 11.72
C GLU A 48 -14.10 25.76 10.88
N LEU A 49 -14.25 24.47 11.14
CA LEU A 49 -15.25 23.58 10.55
C LEU A 49 -16.18 23.04 11.62
N LEU A 50 -17.46 23.01 11.30
CA LEU A 50 -18.46 22.35 12.11
C LEU A 50 -18.28 20.81 12.03
N SER A 51 -18.49 20.08 13.13
CA SER A 51 -18.28 18.63 13.17
C SER A 51 -19.31 17.86 14.02
N PHE A 52 -19.49 16.57 13.73
CA PHE A 52 -20.30 15.64 14.50
C PHE A 52 -19.76 14.21 14.36
N GLU A 53 -20.26 13.27 15.16
CA GLU A 53 -19.82 11.87 15.12
C GLU A 53 -20.04 11.22 13.75
N ASN A 54 -18.97 10.70 13.13
CA ASN A 54 -18.94 10.15 11.77
C ASN A 54 -19.24 11.16 10.65
N ALA A 55 -19.03 12.47 10.89
CA ALA A 55 -19.06 13.45 9.81
C ALA A 55 -17.99 13.14 8.75
N VAL A 56 -18.35 13.24 7.48
CA VAL A 56 -17.41 13.19 6.34
C VAL A 56 -17.37 14.56 5.65
N TYR A 57 -16.27 14.90 4.99
CA TYR A 57 -16.10 16.19 4.33
C TYR A 57 -15.93 15.97 2.82
N ASN A 58 -17.02 15.61 2.15
CA ASN A 58 -16.99 15.18 0.73
C ASN A 58 -16.66 16.32 -0.26
N ASP A 59 -16.63 17.57 0.19
CA ASP A 59 -16.39 18.74 -0.65
C ASP A 59 -15.43 19.71 0.05
N ASN A 60 -14.19 19.68 -0.41
CA ASN A 60 -13.09 20.49 0.11
C ASN A 60 -13.24 21.98 -0.24
N THR A 61 -14.22 22.34 -1.09
CA THR A 61 -14.50 23.74 -1.44
C THR A 61 -15.52 24.39 -0.51
N THR A 62 -16.49 23.63 0.01
CA THR A 62 -17.55 24.16 0.88
C THR A 62 -17.28 23.95 2.35
N ASP A 63 -16.45 22.96 2.70
CA ASP A 63 -16.01 22.69 4.06
C ASP A 63 -17.14 22.33 5.05
N LEU A 64 -18.31 21.97 4.52
CA LEU A 64 -19.48 21.61 5.29
C LEU A 64 -19.40 20.12 5.71
N PRO A 65 -19.78 19.76 6.94
CA PRO A 65 -19.83 18.36 7.34
C PRO A 65 -21.04 17.67 6.69
N TYR A 66 -20.82 16.49 6.13
CA TYR A 66 -21.84 15.62 5.55
C TYR A 66 -22.14 14.45 6.48
N TYR A 67 -23.43 14.12 6.60
CA TYR A 67 -23.85 12.82 7.10
C TYR A 67 -23.60 11.80 5.99
N PHE A 68 -23.02 10.65 6.32
CA PHE A 68 -22.83 9.55 5.37
C PHE A 68 -23.18 8.22 6.04
N GLU A 69 -23.96 7.39 5.35
CA GLU A 69 -24.31 6.05 5.81
C GLU A 69 -24.49 5.10 4.62
N LEU A 70 -23.96 3.88 4.74
CA LEU A 70 -24.23 2.76 3.86
C LEU A 70 -25.28 1.84 4.50
N ILE A 71 -26.41 1.64 3.83
CA ILE A 71 -27.49 0.78 4.31
C ILE A 71 -27.68 -0.39 3.36
N LYS A 72 -27.47 -1.61 3.85
CA LYS A 72 -27.74 -2.82 3.07
C LYS A 72 -29.22 -2.91 2.72
N ILE A 73 -29.54 -3.20 1.45
CA ILE A 73 -30.91 -3.37 0.95
C ILE A 73 -31.08 -4.76 0.32
N ASN A 74 -32.32 -5.23 0.19
CA ASN A 74 -32.62 -6.59 -0.28
C ASN A 74 -32.79 -6.71 -1.80
N ASN A 75 -33.03 -5.61 -2.51
CA ASN A 75 -33.30 -5.63 -3.95
C ASN A 75 -32.70 -4.39 -4.65
N SER A 76 -31.94 -4.62 -5.71
CA SER A 76 -31.32 -3.58 -6.55
C SER A 76 -32.17 -3.15 -7.76
N THR A 77 -33.25 -3.87 -8.07
CA THR A 77 -34.07 -3.62 -9.28
C THR A 77 -35.14 -2.54 -9.09
N SER A 78 -35.20 -1.94 -7.90
CA SER A 78 -36.16 -0.89 -7.56
C SER A 78 -35.45 0.45 -7.40
N ASP A 79 -36.12 1.51 -7.83
CA ASP A 79 -35.72 2.86 -7.44
C ASP A 79 -36.12 3.08 -5.99
N PHE A 80 -35.38 3.93 -5.29
CA PHE A 80 -35.66 4.23 -3.89
C PHE A 80 -36.00 5.70 -3.75
N ASN A 81 -36.72 6.02 -2.70
CA ASN A 81 -36.92 7.39 -2.28
C ASN A 81 -36.56 7.51 -0.82
N VAL A 82 -35.53 8.30 -0.53
CA VAL A 82 -35.06 8.57 0.83
C VAL A 82 -35.59 9.91 1.27
N ILE A 83 -36.41 9.91 2.31
CA ILE A 83 -36.97 11.13 2.93
C ILE A 83 -36.54 11.17 4.39
N LEU A 84 -36.15 12.36 4.86
CA LEU A 84 -35.97 12.63 6.28
C LEU A 84 -37.27 13.25 6.83
N ASP A 85 -37.94 12.52 7.72
CA ASP A 85 -39.14 12.93 8.45
C ASP A 85 -38.83 13.12 9.95
N GLU A 86 -39.77 13.66 10.73
CA GLU A 86 -39.64 13.89 12.18
C GLU A 86 -38.32 14.63 12.55
N LYS A 87 -37.90 15.56 11.69
CA LYS A 87 -36.62 16.29 11.81
C LYS A 87 -36.67 17.25 13.00
N VAL A 88 -35.75 17.08 13.94
CA VAL A 88 -35.54 17.98 15.08
C VAL A 88 -34.30 18.82 14.81
N PHE A 89 -34.46 20.13 14.90
CA PHE A 89 -33.39 21.10 14.64
C PHE A 89 -33.07 21.92 15.88
N SER A 90 -31.84 22.44 15.94
CA SER A 90 -31.43 23.48 16.87
C SER A 90 -30.72 24.60 16.12
N GLU A 91 -30.91 25.85 16.54
CA GLU A 91 -30.16 26.97 15.97
C GLU A 91 -28.64 26.79 16.21
N LEU A 92 -27.82 27.16 15.22
CA LEU A 92 -26.38 27.28 15.40
C LEU A 92 -26.07 28.49 16.28
N SER A 93 -25.10 28.33 17.19
CA SER A 93 -24.61 29.45 17.98
C SER A 93 -23.87 30.47 17.10
N SER A 94 -23.79 31.72 17.55
CA SER A 94 -23.05 32.79 16.87
C SER A 94 -21.57 32.46 16.65
N GLU A 95 -21.00 31.58 17.46
CA GLU A 95 -19.63 31.09 17.32
C GLU A 95 -19.54 30.03 16.21
N GLN A 96 -20.46 29.07 16.18
CA GLN A 96 -20.55 28.05 15.11
C GLN A 96 -20.94 28.62 13.74
N LEU A 97 -21.56 29.80 13.68
CA LEU A 97 -21.84 30.47 12.41
C LEU A 97 -20.58 31.04 11.76
N LYS A 98 -19.54 31.39 12.55
CA LYS A 98 -18.27 31.92 12.02
C LYS A 98 -17.46 30.84 11.29
N SER A 99 -17.74 29.57 11.58
CA SER A 99 -17.07 28.39 11.03
C SER A 99 -17.72 27.86 9.74
N ILE A 100 -18.65 28.59 9.15
CA ILE A 100 -19.32 28.17 7.92
C ILE A 100 -19.02 29.19 6.83
N LYS A 101 -18.33 28.74 5.78
CA LYS A 101 -18.20 29.47 4.52
C LYS A 101 -19.29 28.98 3.56
N TYR A 102 -19.73 29.84 2.65
CA TYR A 102 -20.71 29.47 1.60
C TYR A 102 -22.12 29.12 2.10
N LEU A 103 -22.69 29.96 2.97
CA LEU A 103 -24.08 29.83 3.44
C LEU A 103 -25.12 29.79 2.31
N ASP A 104 -24.78 30.29 1.12
CA ASP A 104 -25.66 30.30 -0.06
C ASP A 104 -25.89 28.90 -0.65
N VAL A 105 -25.04 27.92 -0.30
CA VAL A 105 -25.21 26.51 -0.70
C VAL A 105 -26.31 25.83 0.13
N LEU A 106 -26.65 26.40 1.30
CA LEU A 106 -27.66 25.84 2.20
C LEU A 106 -29.08 26.14 1.70
N ASN A 107 -29.86 25.07 1.54
CA ASN A 107 -31.26 25.16 1.16
C ASN A 107 -32.16 25.40 2.39
N ASN A 108 -33.43 25.75 2.12
CA ASN A 108 -34.44 25.92 3.17
C ASN A 108 -34.85 24.58 3.84
N ASP A 109 -34.55 23.46 3.19
CA ASP A 109 -34.69 22.12 3.73
C ASP A 109 -33.48 21.26 3.36
N ILE A 110 -33.26 20.15 4.07
CA ILE A 110 -32.14 19.25 3.83
C ILE A 110 -32.36 18.48 2.52
N LYS A 111 -31.42 18.63 1.59
CA LYS A 111 -31.37 17.84 0.35
C LYS A 111 -30.61 16.55 0.60
N VAL A 112 -31.30 15.41 0.45
CA VAL A 112 -30.70 14.08 0.55
C VAL A 112 -30.21 13.62 -0.82
N ASN A 113 -28.93 13.25 -0.90
CA ASN A 113 -28.36 12.55 -2.04
C ASN A 113 -28.30 11.07 -1.69
N TYR A 114 -28.69 10.20 -2.62
CA TYR A 114 -28.52 8.76 -2.47
C TYR A 114 -28.28 8.11 -3.82
N ASP A 115 -27.52 7.02 -3.79
CA ASP A 115 -27.26 6.17 -4.94
C ASP A 115 -27.12 4.70 -4.49
N ILE A 116 -27.39 3.76 -5.39
CA ILE A 116 -27.17 2.33 -5.12
C ILE A 116 -25.72 2.01 -5.48
N LYS A 117 -24.98 1.52 -4.49
CA LYS A 117 -23.63 0.95 -4.66
C LYS A 117 -23.69 -0.53 -4.36
N PHE A 118 -22.72 -1.28 -4.84
CA PHE A 118 -22.60 -2.69 -4.50
C PHE A 118 -21.32 -2.89 -3.70
N TYR A 119 -21.37 -3.83 -2.77
CA TYR A 119 -20.21 -4.32 -2.05
C TYR A 119 -20.41 -5.81 -1.88
N ARG A 120 -19.55 -6.60 -2.52
CA ARG A 120 -19.60 -8.06 -2.54
C ARG A 120 -20.97 -8.57 -2.98
N LYS A 121 -21.43 -8.08 -4.13
CA LYS A 121 -22.69 -8.38 -4.82
C LYS A 121 -23.94 -7.97 -4.05
N SER A 122 -23.76 -7.44 -2.83
CA SER A 122 -24.84 -6.97 -1.99
C SER A 122 -25.11 -5.51 -2.33
N PRO A 123 -26.34 -5.12 -2.65
CA PRO A 123 -26.67 -3.73 -2.87
C PRO A 123 -26.73 -2.97 -1.54
N PHE A 124 -26.16 -1.77 -1.55
CA PHE A 124 -26.18 -0.80 -0.46
C PHE A 124 -26.72 0.53 -0.98
N LEU A 125 -27.60 1.15 -0.20
CA LEU A 125 -27.98 2.53 -0.41
C LEU A 125 -26.95 3.42 0.26
N SER A 126 -26.18 4.15 -0.55
CA SER A 126 -25.22 5.16 -0.11
C SER A 126 -25.94 6.48 0.05
N ILE A 127 -26.14 6.92 1.30
CA ILE A 127 -26.91 8.12 1.62
C ILE A 127 -25.96 9.20 2.12
N SER A 128 -26.08 10.42 1.58
CA SER A 128 -25.36 11.58 2.08
C SER A 128 -26.15 12.87 2.03
N PHE A 129 -25.91 13.75 2.99
CA PHE A 129 -26.50 15.10 3.01
C PHE A 129 -25.77 16.02 3.98
N ILE A 130 -25.88 17.33 3.75
CA ILE A 130 -25.45 18.35 4.72
C ILE A 130 -26.53 18.46 5.80
N PRO A 131 -26.25 18.19 7.09
CA PRO A 131 -27.25 18.24 8.17
C PRO A 131 -27.49 19.68 8.67
N LEU A 132 -27.47 20.66 7.76
CA LEU A 132 -27.71 22.07 8.01
C LEU A 132 -28.80 22.60 7.06
N ARG A 133 -29.59 23.57 7.52
CA ARG A 133 -30.57 24.28 6.69
C ARG A 133 -30.64 25.76 7.04
N LYS A 134 -31.17 26.56 6.12
CA LYS A 134 -31.62 27.92 6.39
C LYS A 134 -33.10 27.91 6.77
N ASN A 135 -33.45 28.33 7.98
CA ASN A 135 -34.86 28.40 8.39
C ASN A 135 -35.61 29.41 7.52
N ALA A 136 -36.66 28.97 6.82
CA ALA A 136 -37.39 29.81 5.87
C ALA A 136 -38.16 30.99 6.52
N VAL A 137 -38.47 30.89 7.82
CA VAL A 137 -39.21 31.92 8.57
C VAL A 137 -38.25 32.90 9.26
N THR A 138 -37.23 32.40 9.95
CA THR A 138 -36.32 33.23 10.75
C THR A 138 -35.06 33.66 9.98
N GLY A 139 -34.76 33.01 8.85
CA GLY A 139 -33.54 33.23 8.07
C GLY A 139 -32.25 32.70 8.73
N LYS A 140 -32.34 32.17 9.96
CA LYS A 140 -31.20 31.65 10.72
C LYS A 140 -30.79 30.25 10.25
N ILE A 141 -29.54 29.89 10.48
CA ILE A 141 -29.04 28.54 10.15
C ILE A 141 -29.28 27.60 11.33
N GLU A 142 -29.80 26.42 11.02
CA GLU A 142 -30.12 25.40 12.01
C GLU A 142 -29.38 24.09 11.66
N LYS A 143 -28.96 23.39 12.71
CA LYS A 143 -28.33 22.07 12.62
C LYS A 143 -29.32 20.96 12.99
N LEU A 144 -29.29 19.85 12.25
CA LEU A 144 -30.16 18.70 12.48
C LEU A 144 -29.67 17.88 13.69
N ILE A 145 -30.53 17.64 14.68
CA ILE A 145 -30.22 16.89 15.90
C ILE A 145 -30.69 15.44 15.81
N SER A 146 -31.86 15.21 15.25
CA SER A 146 -32.40 13.88 15.03
C SER A 146 -33.38 13.86 13.88
N PHE A 147 -33.56 12.69 13.28
CA PHE A 147 -34.50 12.50 12.18
C PHE A 147 -34.95 11.04 12.12
N LYS A 148 -36.08 10.83 11.47
CA LYS A 148 -36.56 9.53 11.04
C LYS A 148 -36.36 9.41 9.54
N MET A 149 -35.45 8.54 9.13
CA MET A 149 -35.21 8.24 7.73
C MET A 149 -36.24 7.22 7.25
N LEU A 150 -36.98 7.60 6.21
CA LEU A 150 -37.95 6.76 5.51
C LEU A 150 -37.39 6.42 4.15
N ILE A 151 -37.21 5.13 3.89
CA ILE A 151 -36.75 4.62 2.60
C ILE A 151 -37.92 3.86 2.00
N THR A 152 -38.50 4.40 0.93
CA THR A 152 -39.62 3.78 0.22
C THR A 152 -39.17 3.25 -1.13
N GLN A 153 -39.49 2.00 -1.38
CA GLN A 153 -39.20 1.33 -2.65
C GLN A 153 -40.22 1.79 -3.70
N LYS A 154 -39.74 2.25 -4.86
CA LYS A 154 -40.57 2.57 -6.02
C LYS A 154 -40.48 1.44 -7.04
N PRO A 155 -41.60 0.86 -7.48
CA PRO A 155 -41.60 -0.04 -8.61
C PRO A 155 -41.21 0.75 -9.87
N VAL A 156 -40.15 0.35 -10.54
CA VAL A 156 -39.74 0.95 -11.83
C VAL A 156 -40.09 0.00 -12.95
N LEU A 157 -40.78 0.50 -13.97
CA LEU A 157 -40.83 -0.13 -15.29
C LEU A 157 -39.53 0.19 -16.05
N LYS A 158 -38.37 -0.18 -15.52
CA LYS A 158 -37.14 -0.15 -16.29
C LYS A 158 -36.95 -1.55 -16.86
N LYS A 159 -36.92 -1.67 -18.19
CA LYS A 159 -36.13 -2.72 -18.81
C LYS A 159 -34.69 -2.46 -18.36
N MET A 160 -34.25 -3.10 -17.28
CA MET A 160 -32.86 -3.49 -17.24
C MET A 160 -32.63 -4.25 -18.54
N SER A 161 -31.66 -3.84 -19.36
CA SER A 161 -30.93 -4.88 -20.04
C SER A 161 -30.49 -5.79 -18.90
N GLU A 162 -31.01 -7.01 -18.83
CA GLU A 162 -30.33 -8.06 -18.07
C GLU A 162 -28.85 -7.83 -18.37
N SER A 163 -28.03 -7.48 -17.35
CA SER A 163 -26.61 -7.64 -17.55
C SER A 163 -26.52 -9.11 -17.92
N GLN A 164 -26.19 -9.37 -19.18
CA GLN A 164 -25.92 -10.74 -19.59
C GLN A 164 -24.79 -11.11 -18.66
N LEU A 165 -25.08 -11.93 -17.63
CA LEU A 165 -24.09 -12.51 -16.74
C LEU A 165 -22.93 -12.88 -17.65
N LYS A 166 -21.81 -12.17 -17.50
CA LYS A 166 -20.71 -12.29 -18.43
C LYS A 166 -20.27 -13.74 -18.33
N SER A 167 -20.55 -14.52 -19.36
CA SER A 167 -20.32 -15.97 -19.32
C SER A 167 -18.84 -16.21 -19.52
N TRP A 168 -18.10 -16.28 -18.42
CA TRP A 168 -16.68 -16.58 -18.40
C TRP A 168 -16.40 -17.99 -18.94
N GLN A 169 -15.44 -18.13 -19.86
CA GLN A 169 -14.93 -19.38 -20.40
C GLN A 169 -14.43 -20.25 -19.26
N SER A 170 -14.63 -21.56 -19.35
CA SER A 170 -14.18 -22.50 -18.30
C SER A 170 -12.73 -22.94 -18.46
N SER A 171 -12.07 -22.58 -19.56
CA SER A 171 -10.68 -22.91 -19.85
C SER A 171 -10.12 -21.96 -20.88
N SER A 172 -8.84 -21.57 -20.75
CA SER A 172 -8.14 -20.81 -21.77
C SER A 172 -7.90 -21.65 -23.01
N VAL A 173 -7.90 -21.02 -24.19
CA VAL A 173 -7.34 -21.64 -25.41
C VAL A 173 -5.85 -21.97 -25.25
N LEU A 174 -5.12 -21.24 -24.40
CA LEU A 174 -3.70 -21.48 -24.10
C LEU A 174 -3.47 -22.66 -23.13
N SER A 175 -4.52 -23.36 -22.70
CA SER A 175 -4.43 -24.47 -21.74
C SER A 175 -3.68 -25.70 -22.26
N SER A 176 -3.58 -25.86 -23.58
CA SER A 176 -2.88 -26.97 -24.21
C SER A 176 -2.42 -26.62 -25.63
N GLY A 177 -1.46 -27.39 -26.15
CA GLY A 177 -0.90 -27.22 -27.51
C GLY A 177 0.46 -26.54 -27.54
N TYR A 178 0.99 -26.34 -28.75
CA TYR A 178 2.17 -25.56 -29.05
C TYR A 178 1.78 -24.15 -29.49
N TRP A 179 2.22 -23.16 -28.71
CA TRP A 179 1.89 -21.75 -28.90
C TRP A 179 3.14 -20.90 -29.14
N TYR A 180 3.03 -19.97 -30.09
CA TYR A 180 4.09 -19.00 -30.39
C TYR A 180 3.53 -17.58 -30.40
N LYS A 181 4.11 -16.67 -29.61
CA LYS A 181 3.69 -15.25 -29.50
C LYS A 181 4.41 -14.41 -30.54
N ILE A 182 3.66 -13.55 -31.22
CA ILE A 182 4.15 -12.52 -32.13
C ILE A 182 3.66 -11.15 -31.66
N LYS A 183 4.41 -10.09 -31.98
CA LYS A 183 4.09 -8.71 -31.65
C LYS A 183 4.00 -7.84 -32.90
N ILE A 184 3.10 -6.89 -32.89
CA ILE A 184 2.87 -5.95 -33.99
C ILE A 184 2.70 -4.52 -33.45
N LYS A 185 3.09 -3.54 -34.26
CA LYS A 185 2.99 -2.11 -33.92
C LYS A 185 1.89 -1.44 -34.73
N GLU A 186 1.99 -1.57 -36.05
CA GLU A 186 1.04 -0.95 -36.99
C GLU A 186 -0.20 -1.83 -37.22
N SER A 187 -1.37 -1.21 -37.31
CA SER A 187 -2.56 -1.88 -37.84
C SER A 187 -2.39 -2.16 -39.33
N GLY A 188 -2.72 -3.36 -39.81
CA GLY A 188 -2.62 -3.70 -41.23
C GLY A 188 -2.63 -5.20 -41.53
N ILE A 189 -2.35 -5.53 -42.78
CA ILE A 189 -2.15 -6.89 -43.29
C ILE A 189 -0.71 -7.32 -43.03
N TYR A 190 -0.57 -8.45 -42.36
CA TYR A 190 0.70 -9.10 -42.06
C TYR A 190 0.86 -10.36 -42.88
N LYS A 191 2.09 -10.62 -43.32
CA LYS A 191 2.48 -11.83 -44.05
C LYS A 191 3.47 -12.64 -43.22
N ILE A 192 3.24 -13.96 -43.16
CA ILE A 192 4.19 -14.92 -42.60
C ILE A 192 4.34 -16.07 -43.60
N SER A 193 5.57 -16.36 -44.00
CA SER A 193 5.88 -17.49 -44.88
C SER A 193 5.84 -18.82 -44.14
N PHE A 194 5.56 -19.91 -44.85
CA PHE A 194 5.60 -21.25 -44.26
C PHE A 194 6.99 -21.60 -43.73
N ASN A 195 8.05 -21.10 -44.36
CA ASN A 195 9.42 -21.29 -43.87
C ASN A 195 9.65 -20.62 -42.51
N GLU A 196 9.06 -19.45 -42.27
CA GLU A 196 9.12 -18.80 -40.96
C GLU A 196 8.33 -19.60 -39.91
N LEU A 197 7.14 -20.09 -40.25
CA LEU A 197 6.36 -20.96 -39.36
C LEU A 197 7.12 -22.25 -39.00
N ILE A 198 7.79 -22.88 -39.96
CA ILE A 198 8.63 -24.06 -39.71
C ILE A 198 9.80 -23.72 -38.79
N LYS A 199 10.46 -22.55 -38.97
CA LYS A 199 11.52 -22.07 -38.07
C LYS A 199 11.01 -21.80 -36.64
N MET A 200 9.75 -21.45 -36.48
CA MET A 200 9.08 -21.32 -35.17
C MET A 200 8.73 -22.68 -34.55
N GLY A 201 8.95 -23.81 -35.25
CA GLY A 201 8.69 -25.16 -34.77
C GLY A 201 7.39 -25.79 -35.25
N PHE A 202 6.61 -25.12 -36.11
CA PHE A 202 5.35 -25.67 -36.62
C PHE A 202 5.61 -26.71 -37.74
N SER A 203 5.08 -27.92 -37.56
CA SER A 203 5.26 -29.01 -38.52
C SER A 203 4.27 -28.96 -39.70
N ASN A 204 3.06 -28.42 -39.46
CA ASN A 204 1.96 -28.35 -40.44
C ASN A 204 1.53 -26.89 -40.66
N PRO A 205 2.36 -26.06 -41.32
CA PRO A 205 2.09 -24.63 -41.49
C PRO A 205 0.76 -24.34 -42.23
N GLU A 206 0.24 -25.28 -43.02
CA GLU A 206 -1.06 -25.20 -43.66
C GLU A 206 -2.24 -25.21 -42.69
N ASN A 207 -2.07 -25.75 -41.47
CA ASN A 207 -3.09 -25.80 -40.43
C ASN A 207 -3.04 -24.61 -39.47
N ILE A 208 -2.13 -23.66 -39.70
CA ILE A 208 -1.90 -22.53 -38.80
C ILE A 208 -3.20 -21.77 -38.47
N ARG A 209 -3.27 -21.34 -37.21
CA ARG A 209 -4.33 -20.52 -36.62
C ARG A 209 -3.69 -19.29 -35.98
N VAL A 210 -4.42 -18.17 -35.97
CA VAL A 210 -3.99 -16.92 -35.34
C VAL A 210 -5.05 -16.51 -34.32
N PHE A 211 -4.63 -16.26 -33.08
CA PHE A 211 -5.48 -15.84 -31.96
C PHE A 211 -5.04 -14.47 -31.45
N GLY A 212 -5.99 -13.62 -31.08
CA GLY A 212 -5.68 -12.31 -30.49
C GLY A 212 -6.82 -11.29 -30.62
N ASN A 213 -6.82 -10.29 -29.75
CA ASN A 213 -7.95 -9.36 -29.56
C ASN A 213 -7.69 -7.93 -30.07
N GLY A 214 -6.58 -7.71 -30.79
CA GLY A 214 -6.16 -6.37 -31.23
C GLY A 214 -5.46 -5.59 -30.12
N GLY A 215 -4.85 -4.45 -30.46
CA GLY A 215 -4.07 -3.61 -29.54
C GLY A 215 -4.83 -2.50 -28.82
N ALA A 216 -6.15 -2.39 -29.02
CA ALA A 216 -6.94 -1.37 -28.34
C ALA A 216 -6.89 -1.58 -26.81
N ASN A 217 -6.95 -0.48 -26.07
CA ASN A 217 -6.96 -0.53 -24.60
C ASN A 217 -8.19 -1.28 -24.09
N LEU A 218 -8.01 -2.02 -22.99
CA LEU A 218 -9.14 -2.66 -22.33
C LEU A 218 -10.03 -1.62 -21.63
N PRO A 219 -11.34 -1.89 -21.52
CA PRO A 219 -12.23 -1.02 -20.77
C PRO A 219 -11.89 -0.94 -19.28
N LEU A 220 -11.78 0.29 -18.78
CA LEU A 220 -11.50 0.58 -17.36
C LEU A 220 -12.75 0.49 -16.47
N MET A 221 -13.95 0.51 -17.07
CA MET A 221 -15.23 0.30 -16.38
C MET A 221 -15.73 -1.14 -16.59
N ASN A 222 -16.24 -1.79 -15.54
CA ASN A 222 -16.76 -3.17 -15.59
C ASN A 222 -18.01 -3.29 -16.48
N SER A 223 -18.73 -2.18 -16.68
CA SER A 223 -19.98 -2.13 -17.44
C SER A 223 -19.76 -2.19 -18.95
N GLU A 224 -18.53 -1.95 -19.39
CA GLU A 224 -18.18 -1.93 -20.81
C GLU A 224 -17.85 -3.36 -21.31
N PRO A 225 -18.32 -3.74 -22.51
CA PRO A 225 -18.02 -5.05 -23.07
C PRO A 225 -16.51 -5.24 -23.28
N CYS A 226 -16.00 -6.38 -22.83
CA CYS A 226 -14.61 -6.77 -22.98
C CYS A 226 -14.57 -8.28 -23.30
N THR A 227 -13.67 -8.68 -24.19
CA THR A 227 -13.40 -10.08 -24.51
C THR A 227 -12.83 -10.81 -23.31
N ASP A 228 -13.27 -12.03 -23.11
CA ASP A 228 -12.91 -12.85 -21.95
C ASP A 228 -11.57 -13.58 -22.11
N ASP A 229 -11.38 -14.26 -23.25
CA ASP A 229 -10.15 -14.97 -23.63
C ASP A 229 -9.74 -14.59 -25.08
N LEU A 230 -8.66 -15.16 -25.60
CA LEU A 230 -8.20 -14.97 -26.98
C LEU A 230 -9.21 -15.49 -28.02
N ILE A 231 -9.53 -14.65 -29.01
CA ILE A 231 -10.42 -15.02 -30.12
C ILE A 231 -9.60 -15.41 -31.36
N GLU A 232 -10.03 -16.46 -32.06
CA GLU A 232 -9.45 -16.85 -33.34
C GLU A 232 -9.81 -15.84 -34.45
N ASN A 233 -8.76 -15.35 -35.12
CA ASN A 233 -8.83 -14.44 -36.26
C ASN A 233 -8.87 -15.21 -37.58
N ALA A 234 -9.68 -14.73 -38.53
CA ALA A 234 -9.71 -15.28 -39.87
C ALA A 234 -8.41 -14.99 -40.64
N ILE A 235 -7.84 -16.00 -41.28
CA ILE A 235 -6.60 -15.87 -42.07
C ILE A 235 -6.78 -16.30 -43.53
N TYR A 236 -6.00 -15.73 -44.42
CA TYR A 236 -5.84 -16.20 -45.79
C TYR A 236 -4.61 -17.10 -45.88
N VAL A 237 -4.75 -18.28 -46.49
CA VAL A 237 -3.65 -19.24 -46.66
C VAL A 237 -3.46 -19.50 -48.15
N ASP A 238 -2.25 -19.22 -48.65
CA ASP A 238 -1.84 -19.57 -50.00
C ASP A 238 -0.90 -20.78 -49.95
N ASN A 239 -1.44 -21.97 -50.20
CA ASN A 239 -0.68 -23.21 -50.20
C ASN A 239 0.28 -23.31 -51.40
N ASN A 240 -0.01 -22.63 -52.51
CA ASN A 240 0.82 -22.69 -53.71
C ASN A 240 2.08 -21.82 -53.54
N ASN A 241 1.90 -20.61 -53.03
CA ASN A 241 2.97 -19.65 -52.78
C ASN A 241 3.53 -19.72 -51.34
N LYS A 242 3.00 -20.63 -50.51
CA LYS A 242 3.48 -21.01 -49.17
C LYS A 242 3.58 -19.85 -48.17
N TYR A 243 2.48 -19.12 -47.98
CA TYR A 243 2.38 -18.08 -46.94
C TYR A 243 0.96 -17.96 -46.39
N ILE A 244 0.85 -17.26 -45.25
CA ILE A 244 -0.42 -16.76 -44.73
C ILE A 244 -0.47 -15.24 -44.74
N LEU A 245 -1.68 -14.70 -44.80
CA LEU A 245 -1.98 -13.29 -44.54
C LEU A 245 -3.07 -13.19 -43.48
N PHE A 246 -2.99 -12.17 -42.65
CA PHE A 246 -4.04 -11.85 -41.68
C PHE A 246 -4.05 -10.36 -41.39
N TYR A 247 -5.21 -9.83 -41.02
CA TYR A 247 -5.31 -8.47 -40.50
C TYR A 247 -4.99 -8.49 -39.01
N ALA A 248 -4.15 -7.56 -38.56
CA ALA A 248 -3.87 -7.32 -37.16
C ALA A 248 -4.12 -5.85 -36.83
N GLN A 249 -4.79 -5.59 -35.71
CA GLN A 249 -5.01 -4.25 -35.18
C GLN A 249 -3.90 -3.95 -34.15
N GLY A 250 -3.14 -2.89 -34.39
CA GLY A 250 -2.13 -2.34 -33.47
C GLY A 250 -2.76 -1.59 -32.30
N THR A 251 -1.95 -0.81 -31.59
CA THR A 251 -2.38 -0.08 -30.38
C THR A 251 -3.15 1.20 -30.65
N GLN A 252 -3.26 1.58 -31.93
CA GLN A 252 -3.99 2.74 -32.40
C GLN A 252 -5.34 2.32 -33.00
N SER A 253 -6.40 2.99 -32.57
CA SER A 253 -7.76 2.82 -33.11
C SER A 253 -8.45 4.15 -33.39
N TRP A 254 -9.53 4.13 -34.16
CA TRP A 254 -10.32 5.31 -34.52
C TRP A 254 -11.76 5.16 -34.03
N LYS A 255 -12.27 6.18 -33.34
CA LYS A 255 -13.68 6.24 -32.88
C LYS A 255 -14.39 7.42 -33.53
N TYR A 256 -15.57 7.19 -34.08
CA TYR A 256 -16.41 8.28 -34.59
C TYR A 256 -17.25 8.89 -33.46
N ASP A 257 -17.05 10.17 -33.18
CA ASP A 257 -17.90 10.93 -32.28
C ASP A 257 -19.08 11.51 -33.09
N SER A 258 -20.28 10.97 -32.86
CA SER A 258 -21.49 11.38 -33.59
C SER A 258 -21.97 12.78 -33.21
N VAL A 259 -21.60 13.29 -32.03
CA VAL A 259 -21.96 14.63 -31.54
C VAL A 259 -21.01 15.66 -32.16
N LYS A 260 -19.70 15.44 -32.08
CA LYS A 260 -18.66 16.29 -32.69
C LYS A 260 -18.57 16.11 -34.21
N LYS A 261 -19.14 15.03 -34.75
CA LYS A 261 -19.10 14.64 -36.18
C LYS A 261 -17.67 14.54 -36.71
N ILE A 262 -16.78 13.91 -35.97
CA ILE A 262 -15.36 13.75 -36.31
C ILE A 262 -14.86 12.38 -35.83
N PHE A 263 -13.91 11.77 -36.54
CA PHE A 263 -13.15 10.65 -36.01
C PHE A 263 -12.01 11.16 -35.13
N THR A 264 -11.84 10.53 -33.97
CA THR A 264 -10.73 10.78 -33.06
C THR A 264 -9.90 9.51 -32.91
N HIS A 265 -8.58 9.65 -32.90
CA HIS A 265 -7.72 8.52 -32.56
C HIS A 265 -7.83 8.19 -31.07
N VAL A 266 -7.52 6.94 -30.74
CA VAL A 266 -7.35 6.44 -29.38
C VAL A 266 -6.09 5.59 -29.39
N LEU A 267 -5.12 5.94 -28.54
CA LEU A 267 -3.94 5.14 -28.29
C LEU A 267 -4.13 4.30 -27.03
N ASN A 268 -3.54 3.12 -27.00
CA ASN A 268 -3.35 2.38 -25.77
C ASN A 268 -2.28 3.09 -24.91
N PRO A 269 -2.62 3.60 -23.71
CA PRO A 269 -1.66 4.33 -22.89
C PRO A 269 -0.62 3.43 -22.20
N PHE A 270 -0.88 2.11 -22.14
CA PHE A 270 -0.07 1.17 -21.35
C PHE A 270 0.96 0.40 -22.17
N THR A 271 0.81 0.36 -23.50
CA THR A 271 1.75 -0.35 -24.37
C THR A 271 1.75 0.20 -25.80
N ASP A 272 2.89 0.05 -26.48
CA ASP A 272 3.09 0.43 -27.88
C ASP A 272 3.04 -0.77 -28.85
N THR A 273 2.76 -1.98 -28.35
CA THR A 273 2.68 -3.20 -29.16
C THR A 273 1.46 -4.03 -28.82
N ALA A 274 0.79 -4.56 -29.84
CA ALA A 274 -0.23 -5.59 -29.69
C ALA A 274 0.39 -6.98 -29.86
N ALA A 275 -0.19 -8.00 -29.23
CA ALA A 275 0.29 -9.38 -29.35
C ALA A 275 -0.78 -10.33 -29.90
N TYR A 276 -0.30 -11.32 -30.66
CA TYR A 276 -1.08 -12.40 -31.26
C TYR A 276 -0.38 -13.74 -31.03
N PHE A 277 -1.14 -14.82 -31.06
CA PHE A 277 -0.69 -16.17 -30.72
C PHE A 277 -0.95 -17.11 -31.89
N LEU A 278 0.06 -17.91 -32.22
CA LEU A 278 0.05 -18.85 -33.34
C LEU A 278 0.00 -20.28 -32.81
N THR A 279 -0.79 -21.14 -33.44
CA THR A 279 -0.81 -22.58 -33.17
C THR A 279 -1.21 -23.40 -34.41
N THR A 280 -0.80 -24.67 -34.45
CA THR A 280 -1.26 -25.68 -35.43
C THR A 280 -2.07 -26.81 -34.81
N ASP A 281 -2.15 -26.87 -33.48
CA ASP A 281 -2.57 -28.10 -32.77
C ASP A 281 -4.08 -28.20 -32.57
N ALA A 282 -4.81 -27.12 -32.86
CA ALA A 282 -6.23 -27.03 -32.61
C ALA A 282 -7.06 -27.15 -33.91
N GLY A 283 -6.57 -27.92 -34.88
CA GLY A 283 -7.24 -28.17 -36.17
C GLY A 283 -6.96 -27.13 -37.25
N ILE A 284 -7.72 -27.16 -38.35
CA ILE A 284 -7.58 -26.22 -39.47
C ILE A 284 -8.07 -24.84 -39.03
N GLY A 285 -7.21 -23.82 -39.15
CA GLY A 285 -7.58 -22.46 -38.76
C GLY A 285 -8.73 -21.85 -39.54
N LYS A 286 -9.41 -20.89 -38.91
CA LYS A 286 -10.45 -20.07 -39.50
C LYS A 286 -9.93 -19.36 -40.74
N ARG A 287 -10.67 -19.47 -41.85
CA ARG A 287 -10.27 -18.90 -43.15
C ARG A 287 -11.09 -17.66 -43.49
N ILE A 288 -10.44 -16.68 -44.11
CA ILE A 288 -11.12 -15.53 -44.73
C ILE A 288 -12.02 -16.06 -45.85
N SER A 289 -13.32 -15.77 -45.74
CA SER A 289 -14.30 -16.11 -46.77
C SER A 289 -14.40 -14.98 -47.79
N LYS A 290 -14.71 -15.34 -49.04
CA LYS A 290 -15.02 -14.37 -50.10
C LYS A 290 -16.50 -14.01 -50.03
N VAL A 291 -16.81 -12.72 -49.98
CA VAL A 291 -18.18 -12.19 -49.97
C VAL A 291 -18.53 -11.73 -51.38
N THR A 292 -19.61 -12.29 -51.92
CA THR A 292 -20.16 -11.89 -53.22
C THR A 292 -20.84 -10.53 -53.12
N ASN A 293 -20.97 -9.85 -54.25
CA ASN A 293 -21.70 -8.58 -54.31
C ASN A 293 -23.16 -8.76 -53.84
N SER A 294 -23.68 -7.75 -53.14
CA SER A 294 -25.09 -7.74 -52.72
C SER A 294 -26.03 -7.76 -53.93
N ASP A 295 -26.99 -8.68 -53.92
CA ASP A 295 -28.05 -8.76 -54.93
C ASP A 295 -29.11 -7.65 -54.78
N ILE A 296 -29.14 -6.97 -53.63
CA ILE A 296 -30.00 -5.80 -53.41
C ILE A 296 -29.42 -4.64 -54.24
N PRO A 297 -30.25 -3.93 -55.04
CA PRO A 297 -29.79 -2.76 -55.78
C PRO A 297 -29.14 -1.73 -54.87
N PHE A 298 -27.97 -1.24 -55.27
CA PHE A 298 -27.32 -0.15 -54.56
C PHE A 298 -28.13 1.14 -54.72
N ASN A 299 -28.26 1.90 -53.62
CA ASN A 299 -28.93 3.20 -53.58
C ASN A 299 -27.94 4.35 -53.32
N TYR A 300 -26.66 4.04 -53.14
CA TYR A 300 -25.57 5.00 -53.03
C TYR A 300 -24.34 4.53 -53.80
N THR A 301 -23.59 5.45 -54.38
CA THR A 301 -22.29 5.18 -55.01
C THR A 301 -21.23 6.01 -54.30
N SER A 302 -20.22 5.34 -53.73
CA SER A 302 -19.10 5.98 -53.07
C SER A 302 -17.85 5.89 -53.94
N THR A 303 -17.32 7.06 -54.31
CA THR A 303 -16.04 7.26 -55.02
C THR A 303 -15.02 8.00 -54.17
N SER A 304 -15.31 8.20 -52.88
CA SER A 304 -14.46 8.94 -51.94
C SER A 304 -14.61 8.37 -50.53
N PHE A 305 -13.69 8.69 -49.64
CA PHE A 305 -13.71 8.18 -48.28
C PHE A 305 -13.17 9.21 -47.27
N ASP A 306 -13.42 8.95 -45.99
CA ASP A 306 -12.85 9.71 -44.88
C ASP A 306 -11.43 9.21 -44.62
N GLU A 307 -10.43 10.01 -45.04
CA GLU A 307 -9.00 9.75 -44.80
C GLU A 307 -8.58 10.47 -43.52
N LEU A 308 -7.89 9.75 -42.64
CA LEU A 308 -7.61 10.17 -41.27
C LEU A 308 -6.10 10.17 -41.02
N ALA A 309 -5.61 11.16 -40.29
CA ALA A 309 -4.24 11.22 -39.79
C ALA A 309 -4.22 11.87 -38.41
N PHE A 310 -3.24 11.53 -37.59
CA PHE A 310 -3.06 12.12 -36.26
C PHE A 310 -1.57 12.37 -35.96
N HIS A 311 -1.31 13.17 -34.93
CA HIS A 311 0.00 13.38 -34.35
C HIS A 311 -0.12 13.43 -32.83
N GLU A 312 0.58 12.53 -32.14
CA GLU A 312 0.69 12.41 -30.68
C GLU A 312 2.01 11.68 -30.37
N LEU A 313 2.87 12.24 -29.52
CA LEU A 313 4.19 11.66 -29.19
C LEU A 313 4.23 10.96 -27.82
N ASN A 314 3.51 11.50 -26.83
CA ASN A 314 3.50 11.01 -25.44
C ASN A 314 4.87 10.96 -24.75
N ASP A 315 5.70 11.99 -24.94
CA ASP A 315 7.07 12.04 -24.42
C ASP A 315 7.15 12.45 -22.94
N THR A 316 6.29 13.37 -22.49
CA THR A 316 6.38 14.00 -21.16
C THR A 316 5.11 13.82 -20.33
N ASN A 317 5.24 13.36 -19.08
CA ASN A 317 4.18 13.41 -18.08
C ASN A 317 4.56 14.50 -17.06
N LEU A 318 3.75 15.55 -16.95
CA LEU A 318 4.11 16.78 -16.25
C LEU A 318 4.17 16.62 -14.74
N LEU A 319 3.26 15.82 -14.17
CA LEU A 319 3.22 15.55 -12.72
C LEU A 319 4.01 14.33 -12.27
N ARG A 320 4.49 13.53 -13.21
CA ARG A 320 5.00 12.17 -12.93
C ARG A 320 3.93 11.36 -12.19
N SER A 321 2.69 11.50 -12.64
CA SER A 321 1.45 10.97 -12.08
C SER A 321 0.36 11.02 -13.14
N GLY A 322 -0.62 10.12 -13.07
CA GLY A 322 -1.68 10.06 -14.07
C GLY A 322 -1.21 9.48 -15.42
N ARG A 323 -2.15 9.13 -16.28
CA ARG A 323 -1.88 8.42 -17.55
C ARG A 323 -1.87 9.28 -18.82
N THR A 324 -2.06 10.59 -18.71
CA THR A 324 -1.98 11.53 -19.83
C THR A 324 -0.53 11.96 -20.03
N TRP A 325 -0.05 11.88 -21.27
CA TRP A 325 1.27 12.31 -21.68
C TRP A 325 1.16 13.39 -22.76
N TYR A 326 2.22 14.18 -22.91
CA TYR A 326 2.28 15.30 -23.84
C TYR A 326 3.49 15.18 -24.77
N GLY A 327 3.38 15.74 -25.96
CA GLY A 327 4.45 15.81 -26.94
C GLY A 327 5.25 17.11 -26.83
N GLU A 328 5.14 17.94 -27.86
CA GLU A 328 5.94 19.14 -28.07
C GLU A 328 5.79 20.17 -26.93
N VAL A 329 6.93 20.71 -26.47
CA VAL A 329 6.99 21.76 -25.44
C VAL A 329 7.19 23.13 -26.07
N PHE A 330 6.22 24.02 -25.88
CA PHE A 330 6.20 25.41 -26.34
C PHE A 330 6.77 26.35 -25.26
N SER A 331 8.10 26.36 -25.10
CA SER A 331 8.82 27.17 -24.11
C SER A 331 9.61 28.30 -24.78
N THR A 332 10.89 28.08 -25.07
CA THR A 332 11.75 28.97 -25.86
C THR A 332 11.38 28.89 -27.35
N PHE A 333 11.11 27.68 -27.84
CA PHE A 333 10.55 27.45 -29.17
C PHE A 333 9.03 27.50 -29.06
N THR A 334 8.41 28.58 -29.54
CA THR A 334 6.96 28.78 -29.44
C THR A 334 6.21 28.36 -30.70
N LYS A 335 6.89 27.86 -31.73
CA LYS A 335 6.30 27.58 -33.04
C LYS A 335 6.74 26.22 -33.57
N PHE A 336 5.77 25.38 -33.93
CA PHE A 336 5.98 24.06 -34.50
C PHE A 336 5.14 23.86 -35.76
N ASP A 337 5.72 23.18 -36.75
CA ASP A 337 5.08 22.83 -38.02
C ASP A 337 4.84 21.31 -38.08
N PHE A 338 3.59 20.91 -38.28
CA PHE A 338 3.14 19.53 -38.41
C PHE A 338 2.69 19.28 -39.84
N ASN A 339 3.30 18.30 -40.52
CA ASN A 339 3.04 18.03 -41.93
C ASN A 339 2.30 16.72 -42.10
N PHE A 340 1.12 16.79 -42.73
CA PHE A 340 0.26 15.64 -43.01
C PHE A 340 0.09 15.50 -44.51
N ASN A 341 0.37 14.29 -45.00
CA ASN A 341 0.29 13.96 -46.42
C ASN A 341 -0.94 13.08 -46.67
N PHE A 342 -1.79 13.51 -47.60
CA PHE A 342 -3.00 12.79 -48.01
C PHE A 342 -2.89 12.49 -49.51
N SER A 343 -3.06 11.22 -49.88
CA SER A 343 -2.65 10.72 -51.20
C SER A 343 -3.44 11.37 -52.35
N ASP A 344 -4.75 11.52 -52.16
CA ASP A 344 -5.66 12.06 -53.19
C ASP A 344 -6.81 12.88 -52.56
N ARG A 345 -6.45 13.84 -51.70
CA ARG A 345 -7.39 14.74 -51.02
C ARG A 345 -8.24 15.54 -52.01
N ILE A 346 -9.54 15.64 -51.74
CA ILE A 346 -10.49 16.49 -52.46
C ILE A 346 -10.39 17.92 -51.93
N ILE A 347 -9.80 18.82 -52.72
CA ILE A 347 -9.40 20.17 -52.26
C ILE A 347 -10.58 21.08 -51.86
N ASN A 348 -11.75 20.91 -52.47
CA ASN A 348 -12.95 21.72 -52.18
C ASN A 348 -13.78 21.17 -51.01
N GLU A 349 -13.39 20.03 -50.43
CA GLU A 349 -14.04 19.47 -49.24
C GLU A 349 -13.36 19.99 -47.97
N ASN A 350 -14.15 20.08 -46.91
CA ASN A 350 -13.67 20.58 -45.63
C ASN A 350 -12.59 19.65 -45.03
N CYS A 351 -11.58 20.26 -44.46
CA CYS A 351 -10.63 19.68 -43.53
C CYS A 351 -11.13 19.96 -42.10
N LYS A 352 -11.44 18.89 -41.36
CA LYS A 352 -11.75 18.98 -39.92
C LYS A 352 -10.48 18.69 -39.14
N ILE A 353 -10.11 19.62 -38.25
CA ILE A 353 -8.87 19.55 -37.46
C ILE A 353 -9.26 19.66 -35.99
N TYR A 354 -8.97 18.65 -35.20
CA TYR A 354 -9.21 18.65 -33.77
C TYR A 354 -7.87 18.70 -33.03
N ILE A 355 -7.69 19.72 -32.22
CA ILE A 355 -6.43 19.99 -31.53
C ILE A 355 -6.73 20.12 -30.06
N LYS A 356 -5.97 19.40 -29.23
CA LYS A 356 -5.98 19.54 -27.77
C LYS A 356 -4.59 20.00 -27.34
N VAL A 357 -4.55 21.06 -26.55
CA VAL A 357 -3.33 21.72 -26.08
C VAL A 357 -3.51 22.10 -24.62
N THR A 358 -2.39 22.26 -23.92
CA THR A 358 -2.37 22.76 -22.55
C THR A 358 -1.36 23.90 -22.42
N GLY A 359 -1.51 24.72 -21.40
CA GLY A 359 -0.53 25.76 -21.12
C GLY A 359 -0.56 26.27 -19.68
N ASN A 360 0.60 26.72 -19.23
CA ASN A 360 0.83 27.43 -17.99
C ASN A 360 1.28 28.86 -18.32
N SER A 361 0.49 29.85 -17.93
CA SER A 361 0.82 31.27 -18.11
C SER A 361 0.08 32.11 -17.08
N SER A 362 0.77 33.08 -16.49
CA SER A 362 0.19 34.02 -15.51
C SER A 362 -0.72 35.08 -16.13
N SER A 363 -0.70 35.22 -17.46
CA SER A 363 -1.70 35.96 -18.23
C SER A 363 -2.44 35.03 -19.18
N ASN A 364 -3.64 35.43 -19.62
CA ASN A 364 -4.33 34.69 -20.68
C ASN A 364 -3.39 34.56 -21.89
N SER A 365 -3.30 33.35 -22.42
CA SER A 365 -2.43 32.97 -23.52
C SER A 365 -3.25 32.22 -24.56
N TYR A 366 -2.69 31.93 -25.73
CA TYR A 366 -3.41 31.20 -26.76
C TYR A 366 -2.47 30.56 -27.79
N TYR A 367 -2.94 29.49 -28.42
CA TYR A 367 -2.28 28.92 -29.59
C TYR A 367 -2.91 29.51 -30.84
N ASN A 368 -2.12 30.22 -31.65
CA ASN A 368 -2.49 30.55 -33.02
C ASN A 368 -2.36 29.30 -33.88
N VAL A 369 -3.39 29.04 -34.69
CA VAL A 369 -3.44 27.88 -35.57
C VAL A 369 -3.48 28.36 -37.01
N SER A 370 -2.49 27.96 -37.80
CA SER A 370 -2.41 28.26 -39.22
C SER A 370 -2.41 27.00 -40.06
N LEU A 371 -3.24 26.96 -41.09
CA LEU A 371 -3.29 25.88 -42.09
C LEU A 371 -2.70 26.40 -43.40
N ASN A 372 -1.60 25.81 -43.85
CA ASN A 372 -0.86 26.21 -45.05
C ASN A 372 -0.59 27.72 -45.08
N ASP A 373 -0.02 28.22 -43.98
CA ASP A 373 0.32 29.62 -43.73
C ASP A 373 -0.88 30.59 -43.63
N VAL A 374 -2.12 30.09 -43.66
CA VAL A 374 -3.35 30.89 -43.43
C VAL A 374 -3.86 30.65 -42.01
N ASN A 375 -4.02 31.71 -41.21
CA ASN A 375 -4.59 31.61 -39.86
C ASN A 375 -6.07 31.16 -39.93
N ILE A 376 -6.41 30.08 -39.22
CA ILE A 376 -7.76 29.50 -39.18
C ILE A 376 -8.46 29.70 -37.82
N GLY A 377 -7.75 30.30 -36.86
CA GLY A 377 -8.28 30.64 -35.55
C GLY A 377 -7.24 30.49 -34.44
N LEU A 378 -7.74 30.51 -33.20
CA LEU A 378 -6.93 30.35 -32.00
C LEU A 378 -7.58 29.42 -30.98
N ILE A 379 -6.77 28.85 -30.10
CA ILE A 379 -7.20 28.06 -28.94
C ILE A 379 -6.82 28.84 -27.68
N PRO A 380 -7.78 29.44 -26.96
CA PRO A 380 -7.47 30.27 -25.80
C PRO A 380 -7.14 29.40 -24.59
N ILE A 381 -6.09 29.76 -23.86
CA ILE A 381 -5.71 29.17 -22.58
C ILE A 381 -5.93 30.23 -21.50
N LYS A 382 -6.78 29.91 -20.53
CA LYS A 382 -7.04 30.81 -19.39
C LYS A 382 -5.76 30.95 -18.56
N SER A 383 -5.54 32.15 -18.04
CA SER A 383 -4.49 32.41 -17.05
C SER A 383 -4.64 31.50 -15.84
N ILE A 384 -3.50 31.14 -15.28
CA ILE A 384 -3.39 30.52 -13.98
C ILE A 384 -3.20 31.65 -12.96
N THR A 385 -3.92 31.60 -11.85
CA THR A 385 -3.82 32.57 -10.74
C THR A 385 -3.54 31.78 -9.47
N GLY A 386 -2.36 31.93 -8.86
CA GLY A 386 -1.96 31.13 -7.68
C GLY A 386 -0.45 30.84 -7.66
N LYS A 387 -0.01 29.84 -6.87
CA LYS A 387 1.41 29.42 -6.81
C LYS A 387 1.94 29.13 -8.23
N PHE A 388 2.93 29.90 -8.69
CA PHE A 388 3.46 29.90 -10.06
C PHE A 388 4.76 29.07 -10.23
N ASP A 389 5.12 28.24 -9.27
CA ASP A 389 6.47 27.65 -9.19
C ASP A 389 6.61 26.23 -9.75
N THR A 390 5.57 25.64 -10.35
CA THR A 390 5.64 24.30 -10.93
C THR A 390 5.12 24.24 -12.38
N ASP A 391 5.87 23.53 -13.25
CA ASP A 391 5.49 23.27 -14.65
C ASP A 391 4.26 22.34 -14.76
N SER A 392 3.82 21.76 -13.64
CA SER A 392 2.74 20.78 -13.57
C SER A 392 1.34 21.38 -13.63
N ILE A 393 1.13 22.58 -13.07
CA ILE A 393 -0.19 23.21 -13.07
C ILE A 393 -0.43 23.82 -14.45
N VAL A 394 -1.32 23.21 -15.24
CA VAL A 394 -1.66 23.67 -16.58
C VAL A 394 -3.18 23.80 -16.75
N ARG A 395 -3.60 24.58 -17.76
CA ARG A 395 -4.98 24.63 -18.22
C ARG A 395 -5.05 24.06 -19.63
N SER A 396 -5.86 23.03 -19.80
CA SER A 396 -6.12 22.43 -21.10
C SER A 396 -7.30 23.10 -21.79
N ASN A 397 -7.23 23.20 -23.11
CA ASN A 397 -8.37 23.54 -23.95
C ASN A 397 -8.25 22.81 -25.28
N PHE A 398 -9.32 22.82 -26.05
CA PHE A 398 -9.35 22.20 -27.36
C PHE A 398 -10.14 23.05 -28.35
N ALA A 399 -9.91 22.83 -29.64
CA ALA A 399 -10.74 23.40 -30.69
C ALA A 399 -10.90 22.42 -31.85
N ILE A 400 -12.09 22.44 -32.47
CA ILE A 400 -12.36 21.75 -33.73
C ILE A 400 -12.53 22.81 -34.81
N PHE A 401 -11.58 22.87 -35.73
CA PHE A 401 -11.64 23.74 -36.90
C PHE A 401 -12.24 22.99 -38.07
N ASN A 402 -13.11 23.66 -38.82
CA ASN A 402 -13.73 23.14 -40.03
C ASN A 402 -13.50 24.15 -41.15
N THR A 403 -12.51 23.89 -42.00
CA THR A 403 -11.99 24.86 -42.98
C THR A 403 -11.74 24.22 -44.33
N THR A 404 -11.52 25.01 -45.38
CA THR A 404 -11.13 24.51 -46.71
C THR A 404 -9.72 24.96 -47.04
N THR A 405 -9.00 24.18 -47.85
CA THR A 405 -7.68 24.56 -48.36
C THR A 405 -7.47 23.96 -49.74
N ASN A 406 -6.88 24.73 -50.65
CA ASN A 406 -6.59 24.28 -52.01
C ASN A 406 -5.33 23.40 -52.11
N ASN A 407 -4.58 23.26 -51.02
CA ASN A 407 -3.38 22.42 -50.97
C ASN A 407 -3.75 20.95 -50.74
N LYS A 408 -3.06 20.05 -51.45
CA LYS A 408 -3.19 18.60 -51.22
C LYS A 408 -2.55 18.17 -49.90
N ASN A 409 -1.34 18.65 -49.63
CA ASN A 409 -0.67 18.46 -48.35
C ASN A 409 -1.19 19.47 -47.33
N ILE A 410 -1.25 19.04 -46.07
CA ILE A 410 -1.68 19.87 -44.95
C ILE A 410 -0.47 20.16 -44.07
N LYS A 411 -0.01 21.40 -44.10
CA LYS A 411 0.92 21.95 -43.12
C LYS A 411 0.11 22.68 -42.05
N LEU A 412 0.10 22.16 -40.84
CA LEU A 412 -0.49 22.80 -39.68
C LEU A 412 0.62 23.44 -38.84
N THR A 413 0.51 24.73 -38.58
CA THR A 413 1.46 25.46 -37.76
C THR A 413 0.77 25.89 -36.47
N LEU A 414 1.34 25.49 -35.33
CA LEU A 414 0.93 25.97 -34.02
C LEU A 414 1.96 26.97 -33.50
N GLU A 415 1.50 28.14 -33.10
CA GLU A 415 2.33 29.16 -32.45
C GLU A 415 1.71 29.56 -31.11
N TYR A 416 2.41 29.28 -30.02
CA TYR A 416 1.94 29.62 -28.67
C TYR A 416 2.32 31.05 -28.30
N ILE A 417 1.29 31.90 -28.19
CA ILE A 417 1.43 33.29 -27.77
C ILE A 417 1.19 33.38 -26.27
N LYS A 418 2.27 33.69 -25.54
CA LYS A 418 2.32 33.70 -24.08
C LYS A 418 3.19 34.84 -23.56
N ASN A 419 3.16 35.07 -22.26
CA ASN A 419 4.19 35.86 -21.61
C ASN A 419 5.52 35.08 -21.53
N PRO A 420 6.66 35.73 -21.26
CA PRO A 420 7.99 35.09 -21.33
C PRO A 420 8.13 33.84 -20.43
N SER A 421 7.50 33.84 -19.26
CA SER A 421 7.59 32.77 -18.26
C SER A 421 6.64 31.59 -18.50
N GLY A 422 5.71 31.67 -19.45
CA GLY A 422 4.74 30.60 -19.68
C GLY A 422 5.34 29.37 -20.40
N PHE A 423 4.65 28.24 -20.30
CA PHE A 423 4.96 26.99 -20.99
C PHE A 423 3.70 26.45 -21.65
N GLY A 424 3.84 25.82 -22.81
CA GLY A 424 2.74 25.18 -23.51
C GLY A 424 3.10 23.75 -23.89
N PHE A 425 2.11 22.87 -24.00
CA PHE A 425 2.33 21.50 -24.47
C PHE A 425 1.23 21.08 -25.46
N LEU A 426 1.63 20.32 -26.48
CA LEU A 426 0.69 19.63 -27.35
C LEU A 426 0.29 18.29 -26.75
N ASP A 427 -1.02 18.04 -26.64
CA ASP A 427 -1.58 16.73 -26.33
C ASP A 427 -1.64 15.95 -27.65
N PHE A 428 -2.56 16.32 -28.56
CA PHE A 428 -2.64 15.69 -29.88
C PHE A 428 -3.25 16.61 -30.97
N ILE A 429 -3.07 16.17 -32.22
CA ILE A 429 -3.75 16.69 -33.42
C ILE A 429 -4.44 15.54 -34.15
N ASP A 430 -5.72 15.70 -34.46
CA ASP A 430 -6.52 14.84 -35.33
C ASP A 430 -6.90 15.59 -36.61
N ILE A 431 -6.68 14.97 -37.78
CA ILE A 431 -7.06 15.51 -39.08
C ILE A 431 -7.96 14.52 -39.83
N ASN A 432 -9.14 15.02 -40.21
CA ASN A 432 -10.15 14.30 -40.96
C ASN A 432 -10.39 15.03 -42.29
N VAL A 433 -10.13 14.38 -43.42
CA VAL A 433 -10.37 14.93 -44.76
C VAL A 433 -11.16 13.97 -45.62
N ARG A 434 -11.68 14.48 -46.74
CA ARG A 434 -12.22 13.66 -47.81
C ARG A 434 -11.18 13.46 -48.91
N SER A 435 -11.00 12.22 -49.32
CA SER A 435 -10.10 11.84 -50.40
C SER A 435 -10.82 10.99 -51.43
N ASN A 436 -10.38 11.07 -52.69
CA ASN A 436 -10.88 10.19 -53.73
C ASN A 436 -10.51 8.75 -53.38
N LEU A 437 -11.41 7.81 -53.67
CA LEU A 437 -11.16 6.39 -53.46
C LEU A 437 -10.26 5.86 -54.60
N SER A 438 -8.99 6.24 -54.55
CA SER A 438 -7.96 5.98 -55.54
C SER A 438 -6.83 5.19 -54.90
N PHE A 439 -6.60 3.96 -55.37
CA PHE A 439 -5.63 3.07 -54.75
C PHE A 439 -4.20 3.61 -54.94
N ASN A 440 -3.51 3.83 -53.83
CA ASN A 440 -2.20 4.48 -53.78
C ASN A 440 -1.01 3.50 -53.79
N ARG A 441 -1.27 2.20 -54.04
CA ARG A 441 -0.29 1.10 -54.02
C ARG A 441 0.30 0.78 -52.64
N SER A 442 -0.27 1.35 -51.56
CA SER A 442 0.01 0.92 -50.19
C SER A 442 -1.25 0.33 -49.54
N GLN A 443 -1.12 -0.14 -48.30
CA GLN A 443 -2.25 -0.54 -47.47
C GLN A 443 -3.14 0.68 -47.18
N MET A 444 -4.24 0.80 -47.92
CA MET A 444 -5.15 1.93 -47.87
C MET A 444 -6.42 1.56 -47.10
N PHE A 445 -6.55 2.11 -45.89
CA PHE A 445 -7.76 1.99 -45.09
C PHE A 445 -8.81 2.99 -45.55
N PHE A 446 -10.03 2.54 -45.83
CA PHE A 446 -11.11 3.44 -46.23
C PHE A 446 -12.43 3.11 -45.54
N ARG A 447 -13.17 4.18 -45.24
CA ARG A 447 -14.50 4.17 -44.62
C ARG A 447 -15.23 5.44 -45.04
N ASP A 448 -16.55 5.40 -45.15
CA ASP A 448 -17.30 6.55 -45.64
C ASP A 448 -18.57 6.78 -44.81
N ILE A 449 -18.54 7.78 -43.93
CA ILE A 449 -19.66 8.14 -43.06
C ILE A 449 -20.91 8.55 -43.87
N ARG A 450 -20.74 8.99 -45.12
CA ARG A 450 -21.86 9.37 -46.01
C ARG A 450 -22.64 8.18 -46.55
N THR A 451 -22.12 6.96 -46.36
CA THR A 451 -22.78 5.72 -46.78
C THR A 451 -23.77 5.18 -45.75
N ILE A 452 -23.79 5.73 -44.53
CA ILE A 452 -24.60 5.23 -43.43
C ILE A 452 -26.03 5.76 -43.56
N ASN A 453 -26.97 4.86 -43.81
CA ASN A 453 -28.41 5.13 -43.72
C ASN A 453 -29.15 3.82 -43.42
N GLU A 454 -30.35 3.92 -42.85
CA GLU A 454 -31.24 2.78 -42.65
C GLU A 454 -31.53 2.13 -44.02
N ASN A 455 -31.09 0.87 -44.19
CA ASN A 455 -31.15 0.12 -45.46
C ASN A 455 -30.21 0.60 -46.59
N ALA A 456 -29.13 1.31 -46.29
CA ALA A 456 -28.15 1.68 -47.30
C ALA A 456 -27.46 0.45 -47.92
N VAL A 457 -27.36 0.46 -49.25
CA VAL A 457 -26.55 -0.48 -50.03
C VAL A 457 -25.67 0.35 -50.94
N THR A 458 -24.35 0.25 -50.73
CA THR A 458 -23.38 1.13 -51.39
C THR A 458 -22.58 0.36 -52.41
N LYS A 459 -22.43 0.94 -53.61
CA LYS A 459 -21.42 0.56 -54.58
C LYS A 459 -20.16 1.40 -54.36
N PHE A 460 -19.08 0.76 -53.94
CA PHE A 460 -17.76 1.39 -53.84
C PHE A 460 -17.03 1.26 -55.17
N ILE A 461 -16.48 2.36 -55.67
CA ILE A 461 -15.71 2.40 -56.91
C ILE A 461 -14.29 2.88 -56.59
N ILE A 462 -13.32 2.00 -56.82
CA ILE A 462 -11.89 2.26 -56.56
C ILE A 462 -11.20 2.50 -57.91
N SER A 463 -10.53 3.65 -58.05
CA SER A 463 -9.71 3.98 -59.21
C SER A 463 -8.23 3.64 -58.98
N ASN A 464 -7.41 3.74 -60.04
CA ASN A 464 -5.98 3.43 -60.03
C ASN A 464 -5.65 2.00 -59.52
N THR A 465 -6.52 1.04 -59.83
CA THR A 465 -6.38 -0.34 -59.37
C THR A 465 -5.33 -1.11 -60.19
N ASN A 466 -5.11 -2.38 -59.86
CA ASN A 466 -4.37 -3.36 -60.68
C ASN A 466 -5.04 -4.74 -60.54
N GLU A 467 -4.49 -5.75 -61.22
CA GLU A 467 -4.99 -7.12 -61.11
C GLU A 467 -4.79 -7.73 -59.72
N THR A 468 -3.73 -7.36 -59.01
CA THR A 468 -3.35 -7.94 -57.71
C THR A 468 -4.10 -7.36 -56.51
N LEU A 469 -4.83 -6.25 -56.70
CA LEU A 469 -5.57 -5.58 -55.65
C LEU A 469 -6.54 -6.52 -54.94
N LYS A 470 -6.41 -6.59 -53.62
CA LYS A 470 -7.36 -7.19 -52.70
C LYS A 470 -8.04 -6.11 -51.87
N VAL A 471 -9.30 -6.34 -51.51
CA VAL A 471 -10.06 -5.49 -50.59
C VAL A 471 -10.70 -6.39 -49.54
N TRP A 472 -10.41 -6.12 -48.27
CA TRP A 472 -10.99 -6.85 -47.14
C TRP A 472 -11.90 -5.94 -46.31
N ASP A 473 -13.06 -6.45 -45.88
CA ASP A 473 -13.89 -5.84 -44.84
C ASP A 473 -13.31 -6.22 -43.47
N ILE A 474 -12.82 -5.22 -42.75
CA ILE A 474 -12.16 -5.33 -41.44
C ILE A 474 -13.01 -4.67 -40.34
N THR A 475 -14.31 -4.47 -40.59
CA THR A 475 -15.24 -3.90 -39.59
C THR A 475 -15.34 -4.78 -38.34
N ASP A 476 -15.23 -6.10 -38.52
CA ASP A 476 -15.08 -7.08 -37.44
C ASP A 476 -13.69 -7.70 -37.58
N ILE A 477 -12.79 -7.34 -36.65
CA ILE A 477 -11.39 -7.74 -36.72
C ILE A 477 -11.18 -9.25 -36.62
N TYR A 478 -12.15 -9.98 -36.04
CA TYR A 478 -12.11 -11.43 -35.87
C TYR A 478 -12.64 -12.18 -37.09
N ASN A 479 -13.58 -11.56 -37.81
CA ASN A 479 -14.33 -12.15 -38.92
C ASN A 479 -14.08 -11.38 -40.23
N VAL A 480 -12.80 -11.17 -40.57
CA VAL A 480 -12.40 -10.50 -41.82
C VAL A 480 -12.87 -11.29 -43.04
N THR A 481 -13.38 -10.56 -44.03
CA THR A 481 -13.87 -11.14 -45.30
C THR A 481 -13.27 -10.45 -46.52
N GLU A 482 -13.07 -11.19 -47.60
CA GLU A 482 -12.55 -10.66 -48.87
C GLU A 482 -13.70 -10.24 -49.80
N MET A 483 -13.69 -9.00 -50.26
CA MET A 483 -14.73 -8.46 -51.15
C MET A 483 -14.52 -8.93 -52.59
N GLU A 484 -15.58 -9.40 -53.23
CA GLU A 484 -15.54 -9.73 -54.65
C GLU A 484 -15.53 -8.48 -55.54
N LEU A 485 -14.38 -8.24 -56.18
CA LEU A 485 -14.17 -7.09 -57.05
C LEU A 485 -14.62 -7.37 -58.48
N SER A 486 -15.41 -6.44 -59.03
CA SER A 486 -15.83 -6.38 -60.44
C SER A 486 -15.25 -5.15 -61.12
N GLY A 487 -14.75 -5.27 -62.35
CA GLY A 487 -14.22 -4.14 -63.11
C GLY A 487 -13.06 -4.53 -64.03
N ASN A 488 -12.28 -3.54 -64.45
CA ASN A 488 -11.07 -3.75 -65.27
C ASN A 488 -9.80 -3.47 -64.43
N SER A 489 -8.64 -3.53 -65.06
CA SER A 489 -7.35 -3.36 -64.36
C SER A 489 -7.14 -1.97 -63.76
N THR A 490 -7.80 -0.92 -64.25
CA THR A 490 -7.62 0.48 -63.78
C THR A 490 -8.72 0.97 -62.84
N GLN A 491 -9.87 0.29 -62.83
CA GLN A 491 -11.00 0.60 -61.96
C GLN A 491 -11.74 -0.68 -61.56
N LYS A 492 -11.82 -0.94 -60.25
CA LYS A 492 -12.56 -2.05 -59.64
C LYS A 492 -13.68 -1.52 -58.73
N SER A 493 -14.70 -2.33 -58.49
CA SER A 493 -15.86 -1.97 -57.67
C SER A 493 -16.45 -3.18 -56.96
N PHE A 494 -17.15 -2.94 -55.86
CA PHE A 494 -17.95 -3.94 -55.14
C PHE A 494 -19.19 -3.30 -54.52
N ILE A 495 -20.18 -4.11 -54.16
CA ILE A 495 -21.47 -3.69 -53.61
C ILE A 495 -21.73 -4.40 -52.29
N CYS A 496 -21.98 -3.64 -51.22
CA CYS A 496 -22.30 -4.19 -49.91
C CYS A 496 -23.33 -3.34 -49.15
N LYS A 497 -23.94 -3.92 -48.11
CA LYS A 497 -24.77 -3.17 -47.16
C LYS A 497 -23.90 -2.24 -46.31
N THR A 498 -24.37 -1.01 -46.10
CA THR A 498 -23.75 0.03 -45.27
C THR A 498 -24.76 0.62 -44.30
N ASP A 499 -25.64 -0.22 -43.77
CA ASP A 499 -26.57 0.09 -42.67
C ASP A 499 -25.87 0.44 -41.36
N LYS A 500 -24.59 0.07 -41.23
CA LYS A 500 -23.62 0.57 -40.26
C LYS A 500 -22.34 1.01 -40.98
N LEU A 501 -21.51 1.82 -40.30
CA LEU A 501 -20.20 2.18 -40.83
C LEU A 501 -19.37 0.91 -41.07
N LYS A 502 -18.83 0.80 -42.28
CA LYS A 502 -17.91 -0.26 -42.67
C LYS A 502 -16.50 0.32 -42.81
N THR A 503 -15.51 -0.44 -42.36
CA THR A 503 -14.10 -0.13 -42.59
C THR A 503 -13.49 -1.22 -43.44
N PHE A 504 -12.82 -0.82 -44.51
CA PHE A 504 -12.17 -1.70 -45.45
C PHE A 504 -10.68 -1.38 -45.54
N ILE A 505 -9.89 -2.36 -45.99
CA ILE A 505 -8.49 -2.18 -46.33
C ILE A 505 -8.24 -2.70 -47.75
N ALA A 506 -7.70 -1.83 -48.60
CA ALA A 506 -7.25 -2.14 -49.95
C ALA A 506 -5.73 -2.31 -49.94
N PHE A 507 -5.20 -3.41 -50.51
CA PHE A 507 -3.77 -3.69 -50.45
C PHE A 507 -3.28 -4.60 -51.58
N ASP A 508 -1.96 -4.64 -51.75
CA ASP A 508 -1.22 -5.57 -52.58
C ASP A 508 -0.24 -6.40 -51.73
N LEU A 509 0.18 -7.56 -52.23
CA LEU A 509 1.12 -8.46 -51.54
C LEU A 509 2.51 -7.84 -51.27
N SER A 510 2.91 -6.84 -52.04
CA SER A 510 4.21 -6.17 -51.90
C SER A 510 4.30 -5.25 -50.69
N ASP A 511 3.17 -4.86 -50.11
CA ASP A 511 3.10 -3.89 -49.00
C ASP A 511 2.62 -4.51 -47.68
N CYS A 512 2.61 -5.85 -47.59
CA CYS A 512 2.26 -6.54 -46.34
C CYS A 512 3.38 -6.38 -45.29
N TYR A 513 3.00 -6.15 -44.04
CA TYR A 513 3.93 -6.06 -42.92
C TYR A 513 4.44 -7.44 -42.48
N THR A 514 5.53 -7.47 -41.72
CA THR A 514 6.07 -8.67 -41.05
C THR A 514 6.02 -8.45 -39.54
N PRO A 515 5.49 -9.40 -38.75
CA PRO A 515 5.40 -9.21 -37.31
C PRO A 515 6.76 -9.45 -36.64
N THR A 516 6.93 -8.95 -35.42
CA THR A 516 8.09 -9.29 -34.58
C THR A 516 7.85 -10.63 -33.90
N PHE A 517 8.78 -11.57 -34.05
CA PHE A 517 8.67 -12.91 -33.44
C PHE A 517 9.15 -12.87 -31.99
N SER A 518 8.26 -13.16 -31.02
CA SER A 518 8.57 -13.04 -29.59
C SER A 518 9.12 -14.33 -28.99
N GLY A 519 8.47 -15.48 -29.24
CA GLY A 519 8.91 -16.77 -28.73
C GLY A 519 7.78 -17.73 -28.37
N LYS A 520 8.16 -18.94 -27.92
CA LYS A 520 7.23 -19.97 -27.43
C LYS A 520 6.51 -19.50 -26.16
N VAL A 521 5.23 -19.85 -26.02
CA VAL A 521 4.42 -19.64 -24.83
C VAL A 521 4.14 -20.99 -24.17
N GLU A 522 4.38 -21.09 -22.86
CA GLU A 522 4.02 -22.28 -22.09
C GLU A 522 2.51 -22.34 -21.85
N ASN A 523 1.96 -23.55 -21.73
CA ASN A 523 0.53 -23.73 -21.52
C ASN A 523 0.10 -23.18 -20.16
N GLN A 524 -1.04 -22.48 -20.15
CA GLN A 524 -1.55 -21.72 -19.02
C GLN A 524 -3.09 -21.75 -19.03
N ASN A 525 -3.70 -21.72 -17.85
CA ASN A 525 -5.15 -21.78 -17.71
C ASN A 525 -5.61 -21.13 -16.41
N LEU A 526 -5.58 -19.80 -16.37
CA LEU A 526 -6.13 -19.01 -15.27
C LEU A 526 -7.67 -19.03 -15.28
N HIS A 527 -8.30 -19.32 -16.43
CA HIS A 527 -9.74 -19.58 -16.52
C HIS A 527 -10.20 -20.87 -15.82
N MET A 528 -9.32 -21.76 -15.36
CA MET A 528 -9.77 -22.99 -14.70
C MET A 528 -10.57 -22.67 -13.41
N PRO A 529 -11.80 -23.18 -13.24
CA PRO A 529 -12.58 -22.93 -12.02
C PRO A 529 -11.88 -23.52 -10.79
N GLU A 530 -11.54 -22.66 -9.83
CA GLU A 530 -10.87 -23.03 -8.59
C GLU A 530 -11.41 -22.17 -7.45
N LYS A 531 -11.56 -22.73 -6.25
CA LYS A 531 -11.88 -21.93 -5.05
C LYS A 531 -10.59 -21.30 -4.53
N ILE A 532 -10.52 -19.98 -4.54
CA ILE A 532 -9.34 -19.19 -4.20
C ILE A 532 -9.73 -18.15 -3.15
N ASP A 533 -9.01 -18.10 -2.03
CA ASP A 533 -9.19 -17.06 -1.01
C ASP A 533 -8.25 -15.86 -1.27
N MET A 534 -7.04 -16.13 -1.77
CA MET A 534 -6.01 -15.11 -2.02
C MET A 534 -5.31 -15.34 -3.36
N VAL A 535 -5.12 -14.26 -4.12
CA VAL A 535 -4.26 -14.23 -5.32
C VAL A 535 -2.99 -13.45 -5.00
N ILE A 536 -1.83 -14.00 -5.37
CA ILE A 536 -0.56 -13.27 -5.39
C ILE A 536 -0.15 -13.09 -6.84
N VAL A 537 -0.13 -11.84 -7.30
CA VAL A 537 0.35 -11.46 -8.63
C VAL A 537 1.81 -11.10 -8.55
N TYR A 538 2.65 -11.74 -9.36
CA TYR A 538 4.10 -11.61 -9.30
C TYR A 538 4.74 -11.62 -10.71
N PRO A 539 5.88 -10.95 -10.91
CA PRO A 539 6.74 -11.13 -12.08
C PRO A 539 7.70 -12.32 -11.88
N ASP A 540 8.35 -12.80 -12.95
CA ASP A 540 9.22 -14.00 -12.87
C ASP A 540 10.33 -13.87 -11.82
N GLU A 541 10.88 -12.66 -11.66
CA GLU A 541 11.97 -12.30 -10.77
C GLU A 541 11.66 -12.64 -9.30
N PHE A 542 10.39 -12.64 -8.90
CA PHE A 542 9.95 -12.83 -7.52
C PHE A 542 9.23 -14.16 -7.28
N LYS A 543 9.26 -15.08 -8.26
CA LYS A 543 8.57 -16.37 -8.18
C LYS A 543 8.87 -17.17 -6.91
N GLU A 544 10.14 -17.26 -6.53
CA GLU A 544 10.57 -18.05 -5.37
C GLU A 544 10.03 -17.46 -4.06
N SER A 545 10.17 -16.15 -3.86
CA SER A 545 9.69 -15.44 -2.66
C SER A 545 8.15 -15.47 -2.58
N ALA A 546 7.46 -15.24 -3.70
CA ALA A 546 6.01 -15.34 -3.79
C ALA A 546 5.51 -16.76 -3.45
N SER A 547 6.21 -17.79 -3.94
CA SER A 547 5.89 -19.20 -3.64
C SER A 547 6.04 -19.51 -2.15
N LYS A 548 7.13 -19.03 -1.53
CA LYS A 548 7.37 -19.19 -0.09
C LYS A 548 6.26 -18.56 0.76
N LEU A 549 5.78 -17.37 0.39
CA LEU A 549 4.67 -16.71 1.08
C LEU A 549 3.34 -17.45 0.85
N ALA A 550 3.07 -17.89 -0.38
CA ALA A 550 1.87 -18.67 -0.68
C ALA A 550 1.82 -19.98 0.14
N ASP A 551 2.94 -20.68 0.27
CA ASP A 551 3.03 -21.91 1.07
C ASP A 551 2.85 -21.65 2.56
N PHE A 552 3.33 -20.51 3.06
CA PHE A 552 3.05 -20.07 4.43
C PHE A 552 1.54 -19.87 4.64
N HIS A 553 0.86 -19.15 3.76
CA HIS A 553 -0.59 -18.90 3.87
C HIS A 553 -1.44 -20.16 3.71
N LYS A 554 -1.05 -21.07 2.80
CA LYS A 554 -1.68 -22.39 2.65
C LYS A 554 -1.62 -23.21 3.94
N LYS A 555 -0.46 -23.19 4.63
CA LYS A 555 -0.31 -23.85 5.94
C LYS A 555 -1.19 -23.21 7.03
N ASN A 556 -1.57 -21.94 6.85
CA ASN A 556 -2.45 -21.20 7.75
C ASN A 556 -3.92 -21.19 7.29
N GLY A 557 -4.30 -22.08 6.36
CA GLY A 557 -5.70 -22.35 6.02
C GLY A 557 -6.27 -21.58 4.82
N LEU A 558 -5.48 -20.73 4.16
CA LEU A 558 -5.93 -20.02 2.96
C LEU A 558 -5.68 -20.82 1.67
N LYS A 559 -6.61 -20.76 0.73
CA LYS A 559 -6.40 -21.24 -0.64
C LYS A 559 -5.74 -20.13 -1.46
N VAL A 560 -4.46 -20.31 -1.76
CA VAL A 560 -3.65 -19.28 -2.43
C VAL A 560 -3.32 -19.67 -3.87
N LYS A 561 -3.66 -18.78 -4.80
CA LYS A 561 -3.27 -18.87 -6.21
C LYS A 561 -2.11 -17.94 -6.50
N LEU A 562 -1.02 -18.49 -7.03
CA LEU A 562 0.03 -17.72 -7.67
C LEU A 562 -0.39 -17.46 -9.12
N ALA A 563 -0.39 -16.20 -9.53
CA ALA A 563 -0.67 -15.81 -10.91
C ALA A 563 0.47 -14.94 -11.42
N LYS A 564 1.19 -15.40 -12.45
CA LYS A 564 2.25 -14.60 -13.05
C LYS A 564 1.61 -13.48 -13.87
N GLN A 565 2.08 -12.24 -13.73
CA GLN A 565 1.49 -11.09 -14.41
C GLN A 565 1.41 -11.29 -15.94
N GLU A 566 2.47 -11.81 -16.56
CA GLU A 566 2.48 -12.11 -18.00
C GLU A 566 1.44 -13.18 -18.41
N GLU A 567 1.12 -14.12 -17.51
CA GLU A 567 0.09 -15.12 -17.80
C GLU A 567 -1.30 -14.48 -17.80
N ILE A 568 -1.56 -13.59 -16.84
CA ILE A 568 -2.77 -12.77 -16.81
C ILE A 568 -2.88 -11.94 -18.10
N PHE A 569 -1.80 -11.31 -18.53
CA PHE A 569 -1.81 -10.54 -19.78
C PHE A 569 -2.14 -11.41 -20.99
N ASN A 570 -1.52 -12.60 -21.09
CA ASN A 570 -1.78 -13.49 -22.24
C ASN A 570 -3.25 -13.88 -22.36
N GLU A 571 -3.92 -14.21 -21.24
CA GLU A 571 -5.33 -14.64 -21.24
C GLU A 571 -6.32 -13.46 -21.29
N PHE A 572 -6.08 -12.36 -20.56
CA PHE A 572 -7.07 -11.30 -20.35
C PHE A 572 -6.86 -10.00 -21.15
N SER A 573 -5.71 -9.81 -21.81
CA SER A 573 -5.41 -8.60 -22.63
C SER A 573 -4.78 -8.94 -23.99
N SER A 574 -4.85 -10.19 -24.41
CA SER A 574 -4.15 -10.67 -25.62
C SER A 574 -2.64 -10.43 -25.57
N GLY A 575 -2.05 -10.53 -24.37
CA GLY A 575 -0.61 -10.45 -24.14
C GLY A 575 -0.06 -9.02 -24.02
N GLN A 576 -0.92 -8.01 -23.87
CA GLN A 576 -0.57 -6.60 -23.68
C GLN A 576 -0.41 -6.26 -22.20
N SER A 577 0.54 -5.40 -21.87
CA SER A 577 0.60 -4.84 -20.52
C SER A 577 -0.57 -3.88 -20.33
N ASP A 578 -1.54 -4.23 -19.50
CA ASP A 578 -2.74 -3.43 -19.24
C ASP A 578 -3.26 -3.75 -17.82
N PRO A 579 -3.45 -2.75 -16.93
CA PRO A 579 -3.92 -3.00 -15.57
C PRO A 579 -5.33 -3.61 -15.53
N ALA A 580 -6.19 -3.34 -16.53
CA ALA A 580 -7.52 -3.93 -16.58
C ALA A 580 -7.47 -5.45 -16.78
N ALA A 581 -6.37 -6.03 -17.26
CA ALA A 581 -6.19 -7.48 -17.33
C ALA A 581 -6.20 -8.12 -15.94
N ILE A 582 -5.48 -7.52 -14.98
CA ILE A 582 -5.45 -7.96 -13.58
C ILE A 582 -6.83 -7.82 -12.95
N ARG A 583 -7.47 -6.66 -13.14
CA ARG A 583 -8.86 -6.45 -12.66
C ARG A 583 -9.82 -7.47 -13.28
N ASN A 584 -9.75 -7.74 -14.59
CA ASN A 584 -10.64 -8.69 -15.27
C ASN A 584 -10.44 -10.11 -14.76
N TYR A 585 -9.21 -10.53 -14.47
CA TYR A 585 -8.94 -11.81 -13.83
C TYR A 585 -9.57 -11.88 -12.44
N MET A 586 -9.41 -10.84 -11.61
CA MET A 586 -10.03 -10.79 -10.29
C MET A 586 -11.57 -10.77 -10.38
N LYS A 587 -12.14 -10.01 -11.32
CA LYS A 587 -13.58 -9.97 -11.58
C LYS A 587 -14.10 -11.34 -12.03
N MET A 588 -13.38 -12.05 -12.88
CA MET A 588 -13.76 -13.41 -13.27
C MET A 588 -13.83 -14.34 -12.05
N LEU A 589 -12.83 -14.30 -11.16
CA LEU A 589 -12.84 -15.10 -9.94
C LEU A 589 -14.03 -14.74 -9.03
N TYR A 590 -14.29 -13.45 -8.89
CA TYR A 590 -15.41 -12.90 -8.14
C TYR A 590 -16.77 -13.30 -8.71
N ASP A 591 -17.00 -13.13 -10.01
CA ASP A 591 -18.27 -13.42 -10.68
C ASP A 591 -18.64 -14.90 -10.59
N ARG A 592 -17.66 -15.81 -10.59
CA ARG A 592 -17.87 -17.28 -10.55
C ARG A 592 -18.38 -17.81 -9.22
N THR A 593 -18.24 -17.06 -8.14
CA THR A 593 -18.63 -17.49 -6.80
C THR A 593 -19.98 -16.90 -6.44
N ASN A 594 -21.02 -17.73 -6.30
CA ASN A 594 -22.37 -17.25 -5.93
C ASN A 594 -22.59 -17.13 -4.41
N ASP A 595 -21.57 -17.46 -3.62
CA ASP A 595 -21.61 -17.45 -2.16
C ASP A 595 -20.41 -16.66 -1.61
N ILE A 596 -20.71 -15.71 -0.72
CA ILE A 596 -19.77 -14.78 -0.10
C ILE A 596 -18.68 -15.48 0.73
N GLU A 597 -18.93 -16.71 1.21
CA GLU A 597 -17.92 -17.51 1.91
C GLU A 597 -16.86 -18.12 0.97
N ASN A 598 -17.17 -18.19 -0.33
CA ASN A 598 -16.34 -18.81 -1.35
C ASN A 598 -15.67 -17.81 -2.28
N GLU A 599 -16.00 -16.52 -2.16
CA GLU A 599 -15.40 -15.41 -2.91
C GLU A 599 -13.92 -15.23 -2.57
N VAL A 600 -13.17 -14.78 -3.58
CA VAL A 600 -11.80 -14.27 -3.39
C VAL A 600 -11.84 -13.07 -2.42
N LYS A 601 -10.92 -13.07 -1.45
CA LYS A 601 -10.89 -12.07 -0.36
C LYS A 601 -9.73 -11.11 -0.48
N TYR A 602 -8.59 -11.61 -0.98
CA TYR A 602 -7.33 -10.87 -0.95
C TYR A 602 -6.58 -10.90 -2.27
N LEU A 603 -5.99 -9.75 -2.63
CA LEU A 603 -5.02 -9.62 -3.73
C LEU A 603 -3.72 -9.02 -3.18
N LEU A 604 -2.60 -9.73 -3.35
CA LEU A 604 -1.27 -9.20 -3.09
C LEU A 604 -0.54 -8.91 -4.41
N LEU A 605 -0.19 -7.64 -4.61
CA LEU A 605 0.63 -7.17 -5.72
C LEU A 605 2.11 -7.24 -5.30
N PHE A 606 2.83 -8.22 -5.83
CA PHE A 606 4.18 -8.56 -5.39
C PHE A 606 5.21 -7.89 -6.31
N GLY A 607 5.44 -6.60 -6.12
CA GLY A 607 6.43 -5.83 -6.87
C GLY A 607 6.18 -4.33 -6.84
N ASP A 608 7.24 -3.58 -7.08
CA ASP A 608 7.19 -2.11 -7.24
C ASP A 608 6.44 -1.69 -8.51
N GLY A 609 5.95 -0.44 -8.52
CA GLY A 609 5.15 0.12 -9.62
C GLY A 609 5.81 1.31 -10.30
N SER A 610 5.27 1.75 -11.44
CA SER A 610 5.67 3.04 -12.04
C SER A 610 4.55 3.75 -12.79
N TYR A 611 4.44 5.08 -12.61
CA TYR A 611 3.59 5.94 -13.46
C TYR A 611 3.98 5.87 -14.94
N ASP A 612 5.25 5.55 -15.25
CA ASP A 612 5.73 5.33 -16.61
C ASP A 612 5.65 3.84 -16.95
N TYR A 613 4.49 3.42 -17.46
CA TYR A 613 4.20 2.04 -17.83
C TYR A 613 5.18 1.46 -18.86
N ARG A 614 5.88 2.33 -19.60
CA ARG A 614 6.87 1.96 -20.63
C ARG A 614 8.25 1.71 -20.03
N SER A 615 8.47 2.13 -18.79
CA SER A 615 9.72 1.93 -18.07
C SER A 615 9.97 0.45 -17.83
N LYS A 616 11.20 0.01 -18.12
CA LYS A 616 11.72 -1.31 -17.71
C LYS A 616 12.46 -1.27 -16.38
N THR A 617 12.64 -0.07 -15.82
CA THR A 617 13.34 0.17 -14.56
C THR A 617 12.31 0.43 -13.48
N ASN A 618 12.43 -0.26 -12.34
CA ASN A 618 11.56 -0.12 -11.16
C ASN A 618 10.07 -0.13 -11.52
N ASN A 619 9.67 -1.09 -12.37
CA ASN A 619 8.28 -1.27 -12.81
C ASN A 619 8.04 -2.78 -12.95
N PHE A 620 7.68 -3.43 -11.84
CA PHE A 620 7.60 -4.89 -11.73
C PHE A 620 6.16 -5.38 -11.82
N ILE A 621 5.24 -4.70 -11.12
CA ILE A 621 3.80 -4.92 -11.22
C ILE A 621 3.14 -3.63 -11.67
N ILE A 622 2.38 -3.70 -12.78
CA ILE A 622 1.72 -2.53 -13.35
C ILE A 622 0.77 -1.87 -12.34
N VAL A 623 0.70 -0.55 -12.40
CA VAL A 623 -0.18 0.27 -11.55
C VAL A 623 -1.34 0.83 -12.37
N TYR A 624 -2.42 1.18 -11.67
CA TYR A 624 -3.48 2.00 -12.24
C TYR A 624 -3.27 3.46 -11.82
N GLU A 625 -3.25 4.36 -12.80
CA GLU A 625 -3.20 5.81 -12.60
C GLU A 625 -4.48 6.46 -13.14
N SER A 626 -4.89 7.55 -12.50
CA SER A 626 -6.00 8.40 -12.93
C SER A 626 -5.79 9.01 -14.33
N GLU A 627 -6.88 9.44 -14.99
CA GLU A 627 -6.77 10.25 -16.21
C GLU A 627 -6.06 11.58 -15.95
N ASN A 628 -6.42 12.26 -14.85
CA ASN A 628 -5.81 13.52 -14.47
C ASN A 628 -4.31 13.33 -14.17
N SER A 629 -3.48 14.11 -14.88
CA SER A 629 -2.02 14.06 -14.86
C SER A 629 -1.39 15.45 -14.72
N VAL A 630 -2.21 16.45 -14.36
CA VAL A 630 -1.83 17.87 -14.31
C VAL A 630 -2.36 18.64 -13.09
N ASP A 631 -3.22 18.01 -12.30
CA ASP A 631 -3.72 18.54 -11.03
C ASP A 631 -3.31 17.59 -9.89
N GLU A 632 -2.50 18.10 -8.96
CA GLU A 632 -1.97 17.32 -7.82
C GLU A 632 -3.09 16.88 -6.86
N ASP A 633 -4.21 17.60 -6.83
CA ASP A 633 -5.35 17.30 -5.96
C ASP A 633 -6.28 16.21 -6.53
N GLU A 634 -6.29 16.06 -7.86
CA GLU A 634 -7.16 15.11 -8.56
C GLU A 634 -6.42 13.91 -9.15
N SER A 635 -5.09 13.97 -9.24
CA SER A 635 -4.26 12.86 -9.73
C SER A 635 -4.01 11.83 -8.64
N TYR A 636 -4.11 10.55 -8.98
CA TYR A 636 -3.89 9.45 -8.04
C TYR A 636 -3.38 8.18 -8.72
N VAL A 637 -2.54 7.44 -7.99
CA VAL A 637 -2.25 6.03 -8.22
C VAL A 637 -3.04 5.22 -7.19
N SER A 638 -3.76 4.18 -7.64
CA SER A 638 -4.57 3.39 -6.71
C SER A 638 -4.65 1.91 -7.08
N ASP A 639 -4.28 1.06 -6.12
CA ASP A 639 -4.47 -0.38 -6.22
C ASP A 639 -5.97 -0.76 -6.04
N ASP A 640 -6.83 0.14 -5.56
CA ASP A 640 -8.27 -0.11 -5.40
C ASP A 640 -8.94 -0.55 -6.70
N PHE A 641 -8.45 -0.04 -7.83
CA PHE A 641 -8.93 -0.41 -9.17
C PHE A 641 -9.02 -1.92 -9.38
N PHE A 642 -8.10 -2.71 -8.79
CA PHE A 642 -8.07 -4.16 -8.94
C PHE A 642 -9.10 -4.91 -8.08
N GLY A 643 -9.79 -4.21 -7.16
CA GLY A 643 -10.82 -4.77 -6.28
C GLY A 643 -12.17 -4.07 -6.38
N LEU A 644 -12.36 -3.21 -7.39
CA LEU A 644 -13.68 -2.72 -7.82
C LEU A 644 -14.26 -3.72 -8.83
N LEU A 645 -15.07 -4.68 -8.38
CA LEU A 645 -15.39 -5.89 -9.16
C LEU A 645 -16.87 -5.97 -9.58
N ASP A 646 -17.75 -5.17 -8.98
CA ASP A 646 -19.15 -5.13 -9.38
C ASP A 646 -19.36 -4.44 -10.75
N ASP A 647 -20.47 -4.78 -11.43
CA ASP A 647 -20.68 -4.51 -12.86
C ASP A 647 -20.61 -3.03 -13.29
N TYR A 648 -20.85 -2.08 -12.39
CA TYR A 648 -20.85 -0.64 -12.70
C TYR A 648 -19.69 0.11 -12.06
N GLU A 649 -18.67 -0.63 -11.64
CA GLU A 649 -17.50 -0.07 -10.97
C GLU A 649 -16.27 -0.02 -11.88
N GLY A 650 -15.30 0.78 -11.49
CA GLY A 650 -14.05 0.96 -12.24
C GLY A 650 -13.44 2.33 -12.00
N GLU A 651 -12.20 2.49 -12.48
CA GLU A 651 -11.36 3.66 -12.27
C GLU A 651 -11.15 4.03 -10.79
N GLY A 652 -12.07 4.80 -10.20
CA GLY A 652 -12.12 5.12 -8.77
C GLY A 652 -13.56 5.14 -8.21
N ASN A 653 -14.53 4.65 -8.97
CA ASN A 653 -15.95 4.65 -8.62
C ASN A 653 -16.42 3.25 -8.23
N GLY A 654 -16.80 3.09 -6.96
CA GLY A 654 -17.32 1.84 -6.41
C GLY A 654 -17.06 1.72 -4.91
N LEU A 655 -17.43 0.58 -4.33
CA LEU A 655 -16.97 0.16 -3.01
C LEU A 655 -15.95 -0.96 -3.20
N LEU A 656 -14.90 -0.96 -2.39
CA LEU A 656 -13.83 -1.94 -2.52
C LEU A 656 -14.32 -3.32 -2.04
N ASP A 657 -14.38 -4.30 -2.94
CA ASP A 657 -14.93 -5.65 -2.69
C ASP A 657 -13.98 -6.59 -1.96
N ILE A 658 -12.67 -6.40 -2.19
CA ILE A 658 -11.60 -7.27 -1.68
C ILE A 658 -10.49 -6.46 -1.02
N GLY A 659 -9.77 -7.08 -0.09
CA GLY A 659 -8.59 -6.48 0.52
C GLY A 659 -7.38 -6.56 -0.42
N ILE A 660 -6.73 -5.42 -0.68
CA ILE A 660 -5.56 -5.36 -1.57
C ILE A 660 -4.37 -4.86 -0.77
N GLY A 661 -3.21 -5.48 -0.97
CA GLY A 661 -1.94 -5.01 -0.44
C GLY A 661 -0.82 -5.11 -1.47
N ARG A 662 0.25 -4.33 -1.28
CA ARG A 662 1.41 -4.31 -2.17
C ARG A 662 2.71 -4.52 -1.40
N PHE A 663 3.61 -5.33 -1.97
CA PHE A 663 5.01 -5.34 -1.59
C PHE A 663 5.80 -4.51 -2.62
N PRO A 664 6.25 -3.27 -2.29
CA PRO A 664 6.99 -2.41 -3.21
C PRO A 664 8.46 -2.85 -3.31
N VAL A 665 8.68 -4.07 -3.80
CA VAL A 665 10.01 -4.68 -3.89
C VAL A 665 10.54 -4.52 -5.30
N SER A 666 11.77 -4.01 -5.39
CA SER A 666 12.45 -3.72 -6.65
C SER A 666 13.57 -4.73 -6.97
N ASP A 667 13.81 -5.70 -6.08
CA ASP A 667 14.77 -6.79 -6.26
C ASP A 667 14.43 -8.03 -5.41
N ARG A 668 15.10 -9.16 -5.69
CA ARG A 668 14.89 -10.45 -5.03
C ARG A 668 15.23 -10.42 -3.54
N GLN A 669 16.24 -9.65 -3.12
CA GLN A 669 16.63 -9.59 -1.72
C GLN A 669 15.58 -8.85 -0.89
N GLY A 670 15.04 -7.73 -1.41
CA GLY A 670 13.90 -7.02 -0.83
C GLY A 670 12.67 -7.91 -0.72
N ALA A 671 12.37 -8.69 -1.76
CA ALA A 671 11.30 -9.69 -1.75
C ALA A 671 11.47 -10.73 -0.62
N ASP A 672 12.65 -11.33 -0.49
CA ASP A 672 12.93 -12.31 0.55
C ASP A 672 12.85 -11.71 1.96
N ASN A 673 13.35 -10.47 2.14
CA ASN A 673 13.28 -9.76 3.41
C ASN A 673 11.82 -9.53 3.85
N MET A 674 10.95 -9.08 2.92
CA MET A 674 9.53 -8.88 3.18
C MET A 674 8.82 -10.18 3.60
N VAL A 675 9.05 -11.27 2.87
CA VAL A 675 8.46 -12.58 3.19
C VAL A 675 8.95 -13.09 4.55
N ASN A 676 10.24 -12.93 4.84
CA ASN A 676 10.82 -13.31 6.12
C ASN A 676 10.22 -12.50 7.27
N LYS A 677 9.98 -11.19 7.10
CA LYS A 677 9.28 -10.35 8.09
C LYS A 677 7.88 -10.88 8.39
N VAL A 678 7.09 -11.23 7.38
CA VAL A 678 5.73 -11.78 7.57
C VAL A 678 5.77 -13.08 8.36
N ILE A 679 6.60 -14.04 7.93
CA ILE A 679 6.73 -15.34 8.61
C ILE A 679 7.18 -15.14 10.06
N LYS A 680 8.17 -14.26 10.28
CA LYS A 680 8.70 -13.96 11.61
C LYS A 680 7.67 -13.27 12.49
N TYR A 681 6.95 -12.28 11.99
CA TYR A 681 5.87 -11.61 12.73
C TYR A 681 4.82 -12.63 13.20
N CYS A 682 4.45 -13.59 12.35
CA CYS A 682 3.48 -14.62 12.71
C CYS A 682 3.99 -15.67 13.71
N SER A 683 5.31 -15.80 13.91
CA SER A 683 5.88 -16.72 14.90
C SER A 683 5.45 -16.40 16.34
N THR A 684 5.43 -17.44 17.18
CA THR A 684 5.21 -17.37 18.63
C THR A 684 6.45 -16.92 19.39
N ASP A 685 7.63 -16.95 18.77
CA ASP A 685 8.89 -16.53 19.40
C ASP A 685 8.96 -15.03 19.69
N ASN A 686 8.07 -14.26 19.06
CA ASN A 686 8.03 -12.79 19.13
C ASN A 686 6.90 -12.26 20.03
N LEU A 687 6.30 -13.12 20.87
CA LEU A 687 5.32 -12.70 21.87
C LEU A 687 5.98 -11.77 22.91
N GLY A 688 5.32 -10.65 23.21
CA GLY A 688 5.76 -9.74 24.26
C GLY A 688 4.79 -8.60 24.54
N ASP A 689 5.01 -7.89 25.63
CA ASP A 689 4.17 -6.77 26.10
C ASP A 689 4.11 -5.60 25.12
N TRP A 690 5.01 -5.55 24.13
CA TRP A 690 4.98 -4.63 22.99
C TRP A 690 3.66 -4.67 22.21
N GLN A 691 2.99 -5.84 22.19
CA GLN A 691 1.68 -6.05 21.54
C GLN A 691 0.55 -5.28 22.23
N THR A 692 0.78 -4.71 23.42
CA THR A 692 -0.18 -3.86 24.13
C THR A 692 0.07 -2.37 23.96
N ASN A 693 1.18 -1.97 23.30
CA ASN A 693 1.54 -0.57 23.17
C ASN A 693 1.06 0.01 21.84
N ILE A 694 0.49 1.22 21.86
CA ILE A 694 0.17 2.03 20.68
C ILE A 694 0.76 3.42 20.85
N CYS A 695 1.39 3.94 19.80
CA CYS A 695 1.96 5.28 19.78
C CYS A 695 1.18 6.19 18.83
N PHE A 696 0.89 7.39 19.31
CA PHE A 696 0.28 8.48 18.54
C PHE A 696 1.28 9.64 18.47
N ILE A 697 1.64 10.03 17.25
CA ILE A 697 2.58 11.10 16.94
C ILE A 697 1.79 12.22 16.24
N GLY A 698 1.88 13.44 16.77
CA GLY A 698 1.17 14.61 16.24
C GLY A 698 2.13 15.76 15.98
N ASP A 699 2.11 16.25 14.75
CA ASP A 699 2.83 17.44 14.27
C ASP A 699 2.31 18.74 14.92
N ASP A 700 3.16 19.74 15.12
CA ASP A 700 2.90 20.97 15.89
C ASP A 700 2.43 22.19 15.09
N GLU A 701 2.47 22.08 13.77
CA GLU A 701 1.97 23.07 12.82
C GLU A 701 0.44 23.26 12.89
N ASP A 702 -0.09 24.19 12.09
CA ASP A 702 -1.54 24.45 11.91
C ASP A 702 -2.31 24.73 13.22
N ASN A 703 -1.66 25.43 14.15
CA ASN A 703 -2.17 25.75 15.50
C ASN A 703 -2.68 24.52 16.24
N ASN A 704 -1.84 23.49 16.32
CA ASN A 704 -2.07 22.24 17.04
C ASN A 704 -3.12 21.30 16.41
N LEU A 705 -3.60 21.57 15.18
CA LEU A 705 -4.63 20.74 14.52
C LEU A 705 -4.29 19.26 14.57
N HIS A 706 -3.08 18.90 14.15
CA HIS A 706 -2.65 17.50 14.06
C HIS A 706 -2.50 16.84 15.43
N MET A 707 -2.01 17.56 16.45
CA MET A 707 -1.99 17.07 17.83
C MET A 707 -3.40 16.87 18.40
N ILE A 708 -4.34 17.76 18.10
CA ILE A 708 -5.75 17.64 18.51
C ILE A 708 -6.39 16.41 17.87
N GLN A 709 -6.19 16.21 16.56
CA GLN A 709 -6.67 15.04 15.82
C GLN A 709 -6.07 13.75 16.38
N SER A 710 -4.75 13.72 16.56
CA SER A 710 -4.04 12.58 17.15
C SER A 710 -4.55 12.25 18.56
N ASP A 711 -4.80 13.25 19.41
CA ASP A 711 -5.36 13.05 20.76
C ASP A 711 -6.80 12.56 20.74
N SER A 712 -7.59 13.04 19.80
CA SER A 712 -8.97 12.61 19.61
C SER A 712 -9.03 11.12 19.22
N LEU A 713 -8.16 10.67 18.30
CA LEU A 713 -8.05 9.25 17.94
C LEU A 713 -7.69 8.40 19.15
N ALA A 714 -6.67 8.80 19.90
CA ALA A 714 -6.23 8.09 21.10
C ALA A 714 -7.36 7.98 22.14
N ARG A 715 -8.02 9.08 22.48
CA ARG A 715 -9.02 9.13 23.55
C ARG A 715 -10.32 8.42 23.21
N TYR A 716 -10.90 8.73 22.04
CA TYR A 716 -12.25 8.31 21.71
C TYR A 716 -12.31 6.89 21.18
N TYR A 717 -11.28 6.45 20.45
CA TYR A 717 -11.27 5.12 19.83
C TYR A 717 -10.50 4.09 20.65
N ILE A 718 -9.42 4.48 21.36
CA ILE A 718 -8.59 3.54 22.12
C ILE A 718 -8.84 3.61 23.62
N GLU A 719 -8.59 4.73 24.29
CA GLU A 719 -8.66 4.82 25.77
C GLU A 719 -10.04 4.38 26.31
N ARG A 720 -11.11 4.79 25.62
CA ARG A 720 -12.49 4.50 26.01
C ARG A 720 -12.90 3.05 25.75
N ASN A 721 -12.51 2.48 24.60
CA ASN A 721 -13.06 1.21 24.12
C ASN A 721 -12.13 0.01 24.37
N TYR A 722 -10.81 0.25 24.42
CA TYR A 722 -9.78 -0.77 24.57
C TYR A 722 -8.76 -0.42 25.67
N PRO A 723 -9.21 -0.18 26.92
CA PRO A 723 -8.36 0.28 28.03
C PRO A 723 -7.24 -0.70 28.45
N TYR A 724 -7.24 -1.94 27.95
CA TYR A 724 -6.12 -2.87 28.12
C TYR A 724 -4.87 -2.45 27.33
N LEU A 725 -5.03 -1.64 26.27
CA LEU A 725 -3.95 -1.06 25.50
C LEU A 725 -3.29 0.10 26.26
N ASN A 726 -1.99 0.26 26.06
CA ASN A 726 -1.15 1.28 26.66
C ASN A 726 -0.79 2.30 25.58
N ILE A 727 -1.11 3.57 25.85
CA ILE A 727 -0.99 4.64 24.87
C ILE A 727 0.20 5.52 25.20
N GLU A 728 1.05 5.74 24.21
CA GLU A 728 2.08 6.76 24.22
C GLU A 728 1.71 7.89 23.25
N LYS A 729 1.86 9.13 23.71
CA LYS A 729 1.56 10.34 22.94
C LYS A 729 2.85 11.14 22.78
N ILE A 730 3.31 11.29 21.55
CA ILE A 730 4.49 12.08 21.18
C ILE A 730 4.00 13.26 20.33
N TYR A 731 3.67 14.34 21.01
CA TYR A 731 3.21 15.57 20.39
C TYR A 731 4.39 16.53 20.31
N LEU A 732 4.76 16.96 19.10
CA LEU A 732 6.08 17.57 18.85
C LEU A 732 6.32 18.81 19.72
N ASP A 733 5.31 19.69 19.84
CA ASP A 733 5.39 20.90 20.66
C ASP A 733 5.52 20.61 22.17
N ALA A 734 5.34 19.37 22.63
CA ALA A 734 5.62 18.98 24.02
C ALA A 734 7.12 18.83 24.32
N PHE A 735 7.98 18.90 23.29
CA PHE A 735 9.43 18.84 23.38
C PHE A 735 10.06 20.20 23.07
N VAL A 736 11.29 20.43 23.56
CA VAL A 736 12.02 21.66 23.27
C VAL A 736 12.51 21.63 21.83
N GLN A 737 12.17 22.67 21.06
CA GLN A 737 12.69 22.86 19.70
C GLN A 737 14.12 23.43 19.76
N GLU A 738 15.04 22.82 19.02
CA GLU A 738 16.42 23.27 18.86
C GLU A 738 16.61 23.91 17.49
N LYS A 739 17.05 25.17 17.49
CA LYS A 739 17.31 25.93 16.24
C LYS A 739 18.73 25.68 15.75
N SER A 740 18.87 25.45 14.45
CA SER A 740 20.17 25.24 13.82
C SER A 740 20.24 25.86 12.43
N ALA A 741 21.46 26.04 11.89
CA ALA A 741 21.65 26.56 10.54
C ALA A 741 21.03 25.68 9.43
N ILE A 742 20.71 24.42 9.74
CA ILE A 742 20.08 23.45 8.83
C ILE A 742 18.56 23.27 9.10
N GLY A 743 17.97 24.19 9.87
CA GLY A 743 16.54 24.21 10.24
C GLY A 743 16.27 23.68 11.66
N ASP A 744 15.03 23.88 12.10
CA ASP A 744 14.57 23.57 13.46
C ASP A 744 14.38 22.06 13.66
N ARG A 745 14.61 21.56 14.87
CA ARG A 745 14.63 20.13 15.21
C ARG A 745 13.94 19.88 16.56
N TYR A 746 13.39 18.69 16.72
CA TYR A 746 12.99 18.14 18.03
C TYR A 746 13.81 16.89 18.41
N PRO A 747 15.09 17.01 18.84
CA PRO A 747 15.93 15.85 19.13
C PRO A 747 15.36 14.92 20.20
N ALA A 748 14.70 15.48 21.22
CA ALA A 748 14.05 14.69 22.27
C ALA A 748 12.80 13.93 21.76
N ALA A 749 12.03 14.51 20.83
CA ALA A 749 10.92 13.81 20.18
C ALA A 749 11.43 12.67 19.29
N VAL A 750 12.45 12.94 18.47
CA VAL A 750 13.12 11.92 17.63
C VAL A 750 13.65 10.77 18.47
N LYS A 751 14.31 11.07 19.60
CA LYS A 751 14.77 10.04 20.56
C LYS A 751 13.60 9.21 21.09
N SER A 752 12.47 9.85 21.43
CA SER A 752 11.28 9.17 21.93
C SER A 752 10.66 8.25 20.86
N ILE A 753 10.56 8.71 19.61
CA ILE A 753 10.08 7.93 18.46
C ILE A 753 10.98 6.71 18.22
N ASN A 754 12.29 6.91 18.15
CA ASN A 754 13.24 5.81 17.96
C ASN A 754 13.19 4.81 19.13
N ASN A 755 12.98 5.27 20.36
CA ASN A 755 12.84 4.40 21.52
C ASN A 755 11.58 3.53 21.45
N ILE A 756 10.41 4.09 21.09
CA ILE A 756 9.18 3.30 20.98
C ILE A 756 9.26 2.27 19.84
N ILE A 757 9.90 2.62 18.72
CA ILE A 757 10.11 1.70 17.61
C ILE A 757 11.00 0.53 18.03
N ASN A 758 12.16 0.82 18.65
CA ASN A 758 13.09 -0.22 19.08
C ASN A 758 12.54 -1.10 20.22
N ARG A 759 11.78 -0.52 21.17
CA ARG A 759 11.17 -1.31 22.26
C ARG A 759 9.95 -2.11 21.80
N GLY A 760 9.29 -1.67 20.74
CA GLY A 760 8.16 -2.31 20.08
C GLY A 760 6.80 -1.70 20.43
N ALA A 761 5.94 -1.60 19.41
CA ALA A 761 4.54 -1.22 19.49
C ALA A 761 3.69 -2.08 18.54
N LEU A 762 2.40 -2.23 18.83
CA LEU A 762 1.46 -2.86 17.90
C LEU A 762 1.16 -1.92 16.72
N ILE A 763 0.94 -0.63 17.01
CA ILE A 763 0.60 0.40 16.04
C ILE A 763 1.42 1.67 16.33
N ILE A 764 1.99 2.28 15.28
CA ILE A 764 2.51 3.64 15.27
C ILE A 764 1.63 4.48 14.35
N ASN A 765 1.00 5.52 14.87
CA ASN A 765 0.10 6.39 14.12
C ASN A 765 0.68 7.81 14.07
N TYR A 766 0.93 8.31 12.88
CA TYR A 766 1.39 9.68 12.64
C TYR A 766 0.27 10.49 11.97
N THR A 767 0.01 11.68 12.50
CA THR A 767 -0.88 12.68 11.91
C THR A 767 -0.11 13.99 11.77
N GLY A 768 0.02 14.52 10.56
CA GLY A 768 0.78 15.75 10.31
C GLY A 768 1.29 15.92 8.89
N HIS A 769 2.16 16.92 8.69
CA HIS A 769 2.86 17.16 7.43
C HIS A 769 3.91 16.10 7.14
N GLY A 770 4.26 15.95 5.87
CA GLY A 770 5.19 14.94 5.41
C GLY A 770 5.30 14.98 3.89
N GLY A 771 6.23 14.17 3.39
CA GLY A 771 6.46 14.01 1.97
C GLY A 771 7.41 12.85 1.72
N GLU A 772 7.86 12.71 0.48
CA GLU A 772 8.62 11.56 -0.02
C GLU A 772 9.90 11.25 0.80
N TYR A 773 10.48 12.24 1.49
CA TYR A 773 11.75 12.12 2.24
C TYR A 773 11.59 11.97 3.76
N GLY A 774 10.40 12.17 4.31
CA GLY A 774 10.22 12.15 5.77
C GLY A 774 8.92 12.76 6.29
N LEU A 775 8.79 12.76 7.62
CA LEU A 775 7.66 13.32 8.36
C LEU A 775 8.06 14.58 9.13
N ALA A 776 7.15 15.57 9.14
CA ALA A 776 7.27 16.92 9.70
C ALA A 776 8.42 17.76 9.11
N HIS A 777 8.31 19.10 9.18
CA HIS A 777 9.37 20.02 8.75
C HIS A 777 10.67 19.82 9.55
N GLU A 778 10.54 19.39 10.80
CA GLU A 778 11.63 19.15 11.75
C GLU A 778 12.35 17.83 11.48
N ARG A 779 11.88 17.02 10.52
CA ARG A 779 12.44 15.73 10.11
C ARG A 779 12.46 14.71 11.25
N VAL A 780 11.28 14.37 11.77
CA VAL A 780 11.15 13.49 12.94
C VAL A 780 11.26 12.00 12.59
N ILE A 781 10.94 11.64 11.35
CA ILE A 781 11.21 10.33 10.75
C ILE A 781 11.79 10.55 9.35
N VAL A 782 13.02 10.12 9.12
CA VAL A 782 13.75 10.23 7.83
C VAL A 782 14.60 8.98 7.60
N ASN A 783 15.08 8.79 6.37
CA ASN A 783 15.84 7.59 5.95
C ASN A 783 16.99 7.21 6.90
N ASP A 784 17.77 8.17 7.40
CA ASP A 784 18.89 7.89 8.31
C ASP A 784 18.43 7.21 9.61
N TYR A 785 17.32 7.68 10.20
CA TYR A 785 16.74 7.07 11.40
C TYR A 785 16.11 5.72 11.08
N ILE A 786 15.38 5.63 9.97
CA ILE A 786 14.74 4.40 9.51
C ILE A 786 15.77 3.30 9.35
N ASN A 787 16.89 3.58 8.66
CA ASN A 787 17.96 2.63 8.40
C ASN A 787 18.69 2.18 9.68
N ALA A 788 18.63 2.98 10.75
CA ALA A 788 19.21 2.65 12.05
C ALA A 788 18.29 1.78 12.94
N TRP A 789 17.01 1.62 12.60
CA TRP A 789 16.08 0.80 13.38
C TRP A 789 16.45 -0.69 13.32
N ASN A 790 16.34 -1.36 14.49
CA ASN A 790 16.72 -2.76 14.67
C ASN A 790 15.65 -3.54 15.47
N ASN A 791 14.39 -3.39 15.09
CA ASN A 791 13.22 -3.95 15.77
C ASN A 791 12.61 -5.15 15.04
N ILE A 792 13.41 -6.00 14.38
CA ILE A 792 12.93 -7.13 13.56
C ILE A 792 12.00 -8.11 14.29
N ASP A 793 12.09 -8.22 15.61
CA ASP A 793 11.23 -9.07 16.44
C ASP A 793 9.91 -8.39 16.86
N LYS A 794 9.78 -7.09 16.63
CA LYS A 794 8.70 -6.23 17.17
C LYS A 794 8.27 -5.19 16.14
N LEU A 795 7.71 -5.66 15.04
CA LEU A 795 7.37 -4.85 13.88
C LEU A 795 5.95 -4.24 14.04
N PRO A 796 5.81 -2.92 14.24
CA PRO A 796 4.51 -2.26 14.28
C PRO A 796 3.84 -2.19 12.90
N LEU A 797 2.52 -2.07 12.92
CA LEU A 797 1.77 -1.47 11.81
C LEU A 797 1.98 0.05 11.85
N PHE A 798 2.37 0.66 10.73
CA PHE A 798 2.39 2.12 10.61
C PHE A 798 1.11 2.63 9.98
N ILE A 799 0.63 3.76 10.48
CA ILE A 799 -0.46 4.53 9.88
C ILE A 799 0.04 5.96 9.73
N THR A 800 0.08 6.45 8.50
CA THR A 800 0.66 7.76 8.17
C THR A 800 -0.38 8.61 7.46
N ALA A 801 -1.06 9.45 8.23
CA ALA A 801 -2.03 10.44 7.77
C ALA A 801 -1.29 11.74 7.38
N THR A 802 -0.67 11.71 6.19
CA THR A 802 0.23 12.77 5.69
C THR A 802 0.29 12.75 4.15
N CYS A 803 0.93 13.71 3.48
CA CYS A 803 1.06 13.71 2.01
C CYS A 803 2.22 12.82 1.52
N GLU A 804 2.03 12.12 0.39
CA GLU A 804 3.09 11.54 -0.48
C GLU A 804 4.18 10.69 0.20
N PHE A 805 3.92 10.14 1.38
CA PHE A 805 4.97 9.48 2.16
C PHE A 805 5.44 8.16 1.53
N SER A 806 4.63 7.57 0.65
CA SER A 806 4.89 6.27 0.03
C SER A 806 4.53 6.26 -1.45
N ARG A 807 5.06 7.23 -2.18
CA ARG A 807 4.97 7.35 -3.64
C ARG A 807 5.72 6.24 -4.39
N PHE A 808 5.26 4.99 -4.22
CA PHE A 808 5.92 3.78 -4.71
C PHE A 808 5.96 3.68 -6.26
N ASP A 809 5.24 4.55 -6.97
CA ASP A 809 5.21 4.60 -8.43
C ASP A 809 6.26 5.57 -9.02
N ASP A 810 7.03 6.28 -8.20
CA ASP A 810 8.18 7.05 -8.66
C ASP A 810 9.40 6.14 -8.89
N LYS A 811 9.60 5.71 -10.14
CA LYS A 811 10.74 4.87 -10.53
C LYS A 811 12.14 5.45 -10.21
N ASN A 812 12.25 6.75 -9.95
CA ASN A 812 13.53 7.43 -9.71
C ASN A 812 13.79 7.71 -8.22
N LEU A 813 12.81 7.48 -7.34
CA LEU A 813 12.92 7.82 -5.93
C LEU A 813 12.36 6.70 -5.04
N LYS A 814 13.17 6.24 -4.09
CA LYS A 814 12.70 5.36 -3.02
C LYS A 814 12.34 6.19 -1.81
N THR A 815 11.05 6.24 -1.49
CA THR A 815 10.50 7.11 -0.45
C THR A 815 10.86 6.64 0.97
N ALA A 816 10.73 7.55 1.94
CA ALA A 816 10.90 7.23 3.35
C ALA A 816 9.89 6.16 3.81
N GLY A 817 8.64 6.22 3.35
CA GLY A 817 7.65 5.19 3.67
C GLY A 817 8.01 3.82 3.10
N GLU A 818 8.49 3.73 1.86
CA GLU A 818 9.01 2.46 1.34
C GLU A 818 10.19 1.94 2.17
N ASN A 819 11.10 2.81 2.60
CA ASN A 819 12.23 2.39 3.45
C ASN A 819 11.78 1.85 4.82
N ILE A 820 10.66 2.33 5.39
CA ILE A 820 10.11 1.76 6.64
C ILE A 820 9.77 0.28 6.45
N ILE A 821 9.07 -0.07 5.38
CA ILE A 821 8.62 -1.45 5.17
C ILE A 821 9.75 -2.34 4.62
N LEU A 822 10.70 -1.77 3.86
CA LEU A 822 11.78 -2.52 3.22
C LEU A 822 13.05 -2.66 4.07
N ASN A 823 13.15 -1.98 5.21
CA ASN A 823 14.32 -2.11 6.10
C ASN A 823 14.56 -3.58 6.52
N PRO A 824 15.71 -4.21 6.19
CA PRO A 824 15.96 -5.62 6.49
C PRO A 824 16.13 -5.95 7.99
N LYS A 825 16.43 -4.95 8.84
CA LYS A 825 16.72 -5.09 10.27
C LYS A 825 15.55 -4.67 11.18
N GLY A 826 14.48 -4.10 10.62
CA GLY A 826 13.41 -3.53 11.42
C GLY A 826 12.38 -2.77 10.60
N GLY A 827 11.87 -1.68 11.15
CA GLY A 827 10.81 -0.87 10.54
C GLY A 827 9.42 -1.42 10.79
N GLY A 828 8.56 -1.34 9.79
CA GLY A 828 7.16 -1.76 9.86
C GLY A 828 6.93 -3.18 9.34
N ILE A 829 5.85 -3.82 9.81
CA ILE A 829 5.33 -5.05 9.20
C ILE A 829 4.43 -4.75 8.00
N ALA A 830 3.71 -3.64 8.08
CA ALA A 830 2.82 -3.11 7.06
C ALA A 830 2.63 -1.61 7.31
N MET A 831 2.08 -0.92 6.31
CA MET A 831 1.73 0.50 6.37
C MET A 831 0.37 0.74 5.75
N LEU A 832 -0.46 1.54 6.42
CA LEU A 832 -1.59 2.23 5.81
C LEU A 832 -1.16 3.68 5.61
N THR A 833 -0.86 4.05 4.37
CA THR A 833 -0.07 5.24 4.01
C THR A 833 -0.60 5.90 2.75
N THR A 834 0.00 7.00 2.33
CA THR A 834 -0.45 7.83 1.22
C THR A 834 0.52 7.84 0.04
N THR A 835 -0.03 7.93 -1.17
CA THR A 835 0.72 7.96 -2.43
C THR A 835 0.77 9.33 -3.10
N ARG A 836 -0.17 10.22 -2.76
CA ARG A 836 -0.33 11.59 -3.30
C ARG A 836 -0.73 12.57 -2.20
N VAL A 837 -0.98 13.81 -2.59
CA VAL A 837 -1.52 14.86 -1.74
C VAL A 837 -2.84 14.42 -1.11
N VAL A 838 -3.00 14.74 0.17
CA VAL A 838 -4.19 14.43 0.97
C VAL A 838 -4.48 15.56 1.95
N TYR A 839 -5.70 15.58 2.47
CA TYR A 839 -6.20 16.64 3.34
C TYR A 839 -6.38 16.15 4.78
N SER A 840 -6.02 16.99 5.74
CA SER A 840 -6.03 16.65 7.18
C SER A 840 -7.41 16.25 7.70
N GLY A 841 -8.49 16.85 7.16
CA GLY A 841 -9.87 16.49 7.50
C GLY A 841 -10.24 15.06 7.08
N ASP A 842 -10.05 14.74 5.80
CA ASP A 842 -10.31 13.40 5.25
C ASP A 842 -9.41 12.33 5.85
N ASN A 843 -8.14 12.67 6.11
CA ASN A 843 -7.20 11.82 6.82
C ASN A 843 -7.71 11.47 8.22
N PHE A 844 -8.24 12.44 8.97
CA PHE A 844 -8.81 12.16 10.29
C PHE A 844 -10.03 11.24 10.21
N VAL A 845 -10.88 11.38 9.18
CA VAL A 845 -12.02 10.49 8.94
C VAL A 845 -11.55 9.06 8.62
N LEU A 846 -10.60 8.90 7.69
CA LEU A 846 -10.00 7.60 7.36
C LEU A 846 -9.38 6.94 8.60
N ASN A 847 -8.60 7.68 9.36
CA ASN A 847 -7.90 7.18 10.54
C ASN A 847 -8.89 6.80 11.67
N SER A 848 -9.98 7.56 11.82
CA SER A 848 -11.09 7.25 12.74
C SER A 848 -11.82 5.96 12.33
N ASN A 849 -12.12 5.81 11.04
CA ASN A 849 -12.74 4.60 10.49
C ASN A 849 -11.81 3.38 10.58
N PHE A 850 -10.50 3.57 10.43
CA PHE A 850 -9.52 2.50 10.70
C PHE A 850 -9.69 1.96 12.11
N TYR A 851 -9.65 2.82 13.14
CA TYR A 851 -9.75 2.35 14.53
C TYR A 851 -11.12 1.77 14.89
N LYS A 852 -12.19 2.14 14.17
CA LYS A 852 -13.49 1.50 14.28
C LYS A 852 -13.43 0.02 13.88
N TYR A 853 -12.65 -0.32 12.86
CA TYR A 853 -12.57 -1.70 12.35
C TYR A 853 -11.39 -2.50 12.91
N ALA A 854 -10.27 -1.86 13.21
CA ALA A 854 -9.00 -2.51 13.56
C ALA A 854 -9.07 -3.47 14.75
N PHE A 855 -9.97 -3.25 15.70
CA PHE A 855 -10.17 -4.13 16.87
C PHE A 855 -11.58 -4.72 16.93
N SER A 856 -12.36 -4.55 15.87
CA SER A 856 -13.70 -5.13 15.74
C SER A 856 -13.63 -6.56 15.22
N LYS A 857 -14.75 -7.28 15.36
CA LYS A 857 -14.92 -8.66 14.91
C LYS A 857 -15.96 -8.74 13.80
N ASN A 858 -15.78 -9.70 12.89
CA ASN A 858 -16.77 -10.03 11.88
C ASN A 858 -17.98 -10.76 12.48
N ILE A 859 -18.96 -11.08 11.63
CA ILE A 859 -20.20 -11.77 12.04
C ILE A 859 -19.91 -13.17 12.62
N ALA A 860 -18.82 -13.81 12.20
CA ALA A 860 -18.34 -15.09 12.73
C ALA A 860 -17.55 -14.95 14.05
N GLY A 861 -17.35 -13.73 14.56
CA GLY A 861 -16.62 -13.47 15.82
C GLY A 861 -15.09 -13.45 15.67
N GLU A 862 -14.58 -13.42 14.44
CA GLU A 862 -13.15 -13.39 14.13
C GLU A 862 -12.64 -11.95 13.93
N ASN A 863 -11.38 -11.70 14.27
CA ASN A 863 -10.75 -10.41 13.95
C ASN A 863 -10.43 -10.33 12.45
N TYR A 864 -10.59 -9.11 11.92
CA TYR A 864 -10.30 -8.77 10.53
C TYR A 864 -8.81 -8.84 10.20
N ALA A 865 -8.48 -9.20 8.96
CA ALA A 865 -7.13 -9.04 8.41
C ALA A 865 -6.91 -7.59 7.92
N LEU A 866 -5.67 -7.20 7.67
CA LEU A 866 -5.32 -5.85 7.22
C LEU A 866 -6.04 -5.46 5.93
N GLY A 867 -6.19 -6.40 4.98
CA GLY A 867 -6.95 -6.21 3.75
C GLY A 867 -8.43 -5.91 4.00
N ASP A 868 -9.06 -6.61 4.94
CA ASP A 868 -10.46 -6.34 5.32
C ASP A 868 -10.58 -4.97 5.98
N ILE A 869 -9.63 -4.63 6.86
CA ILE A 869 -9.61 -3.36 7.59
C ILE A 869 -9.52 -2.18 6.62
N ILE A 870 -8.61 -2.21 5.65
CA ILE A 870 -8.48 -1.11 4.67
C ILE A 870 -9.72 -0.98 3.78
N ALA A 871 -10.30 -2.09 3.31
CA ALA A 871 -11.51 -2.06 2.49
C ALA A 871 -12.70 -1.46 3.26
N LEU A 872 -12.96 -1.94 4.47
CA LEU A 872 -14.03 -1.41 5.33
C LEU A 872 -13.79 0.06 5.69
N THR A 873 -12.53 0.45 5.94
CA THR A 873 -12.15 1.83 6.25
C THR A 873 -12.48 2.77 5.09
N LYS A 874 -12.06 2.41 3.87
CA LYS A 874 -12.31 3.23 2.67
C LYS A 874 -13.79 3.30 2.31
N ASN A 875 -14.50 2.17 2.39
CA ASN A 875 -15.94 2.12 2.10
C ASN A 875 -16.75 2.96 3.09
N ALA A 876 -16.31 3.07 4.35
CA ALA A 876 -16.95 3.90 5.36
C ALA A 876 -16.59 5.40 5.28
N SER A 877 -15.64 5.79 4.43
CA SER A 877 -15.07 7.15 4.39
C SER A 877 -15.64 8.04 3.26
N GLY A 878 -16.78 7.67 2.69
CA GLY A 878 -17.45 8.46 1.64
C GLY A 878 -16.88 8.27 0.24
N SER A 879 -17.08 9.26 -0.64
CA SER A 879 -16.77 9.20 -2.08
C SER A 879 -15.66 10.17 -2.53
N ASN A 880 -14.96 10.81 -1.60
CA ASN A 880 -13.86 11.72 -1.90
C ASN A 880 -12.66 10.96 -2.50
N THR A 881 -11.95 11.58 -3.46
CA THR A 881 -10.71 11.07 -4.07
C THR A 881 -9.58 10.86 -3.06
N ASN A 882 -9.58 11.59 -1.92
CA ASN A 882 -8.58 11.44 -0.87
C ASN A 882 -8.38 9.98 -0.40
N LYS A 883 -9.44 9.16 -0.39
CA LYS A 883 -9.35 7.75 0.01
C LYS A 883 -8.60 6.87 -1.00
N LEU A 884 -8.59 7.27 -2.27
CA LEU A 884 -7.90 6.54 -3.36
C LEU A 884 -6.38 6.65 -3.22
N ASN A 885 -5.91 7.76 -2.62
CA ASN A 885 -4.51 8.01 -2.29
C ASN A 885 -4.02 7.23 -1.08
N PHE A 886 -4.89 6.58 -0.31
CA PHE A 886 -4.51 5.78 0.85
C PHE A 886 -4.29 4.33 0.40
N THR A 887 -3.18 3.67 0.75
CA THR A 887 -2.89 2.30 0.30
C THR A 887 -2.36 1.42 1.43
N LEU A 888 -2.50 0.10 1.28
CA LEU A 888 -1.85 -0.89 2.14
C LEU A 888 -0.55 -1.35 1.48
N LEU A 889 0.58 -0.89 2.02
CA LEU A 889 1.87 -1.53 1.76
C LEU A 889 2.05 -2.64 2.78
N GLY A 890 1.99 -3.90 2.34
CA GLY A 890 2.00 -5.06 3.22
C GLY A 890 1.14 -6.20 2.72
N ASP A 891 1.05 -7.24 3.53
CA ASP A 891 0.30 -8.45 3.23
C ASP A 891 -1.17 -8.28 3.65
N PRO A 892 -2.14 -8.32 2.71
CA PRO A 892 -3.56 -8.12 3.02
C PRO A 892 -4.16 -9.24 3.87
N ALA A 893 -3.58 -10.45 3.85
CA ALA A 893 -4.05 -11.58 4.64
C ALA A 893 -3.52 -11.57 6.09
N LEU A 894 -2.57 -10.68 6.40
CA LEU A 894 -1.99 -10.58 7.72
C LEU A 894 -2.99 -10.00 8.73
N LYS A 895 -3.00 -10.53 9.95
CA LYS A 895 -3.77 -9.99 11.07
C LYS A 895 -2.83 -9.30 12.06
N LEU A 896 -3.30 -8.24 12.71
CA LEU A 896 -2.63 -7.72 13.90
C LEU A 896 -2.55 -8.81 14.97
N LYS A 897 -1.60 -8.69 15.90
CA LYS A 897 -1.53 -9.57 17.05
C LYS A 897 -2.67 -9.25 18.03
N TYR A 898 -3.76 -10.00 17.92
CA TYR A 898 -4.91 -9.93 18.83
C TYR A 898 -4.78 -10.93 19.98
N PRO A 899 -5.24 -10.59 21.19
CA PRO A 899 -5.21 -11.50 22.32
C PRO A 899 -6.19 -12.66 22.11
N SER A 900 -5.78 -13.87 22.51
CA SER A 900 -6.69 -15.02 22.56
C SER A 900 -7.61 -14.97 23.77
N TYR A 901 -7.12 -14.39 24.87
CA TYR A 901 -7.73 -14.45 26.20
C TYR A 901 -7.67 -13.11 26.92
N GLN A 902 -8.42 -13.01 28.02
CA GLN A 902 -8.41 -11.85 28.90
C GLN A 902 -7.81 -12.16 30.28
N ILE A 903 -7.39 -11.11 30.99
CA ILE A 903 -6.83 -11.21 32.34
C ILE A 903 -7.71 -10.42 33.30
N LEU A 904 -8.16 -11.08 34.37
CA LEU A 904 -9.02 -10.48 35.39
C LEU A 904 -8.24 -10.33 36.70
N THR A 905 -8.46 -9.22 37.40
CA THR A 905 -7.92 -9.00 38.75
C THR A 905 -8.94 -9.50 39.77
N ASP A 906 -8.52 -10.37 40.68
CA ASP A 906 -9.40 -10.95 41.70
C ASP A 906 -9.37 -10.14 42.99
N SER A 907 -8.17 -9.79 43.46
CA SER A 907 -7.98 -9.08 44.72
C SER A 907 -6.77 -8.16 44.72
N ILE A 908 -6.87 -7.10 45.53
CA ILE A 908 -5.77 -6.21 45.91
C ILE A 908 -5.67 -6.24 47.44
N ASN A 909 -4.47 -6.50 47.96
CA ASN A 909 -4.19 -6.68 49.39
C ASN A 909 -5.08 -7.75 50.05
N SER A 910 -5.37 -8.83 49.31
CA SER A 910 -6.27 -9.93 49.72
C SER A 910 -7.73 -9.51 49.97
N ILE A 911 -8.12 -8.32 49.50
CA ILE A 911 -9.51 -7.84 49.49
C ILE A 911 -10.01 -7.97 48.04
N GLU A 912 -11.17 -8.61 47.86
CA GLU A 912 -11.79 -8.75 46.55
C GLU A 912 -12.04 -7.39 45.89
N ILE A 913 -11.81 -7.30 44.57
CA ILE A 913 -11.89 -6.02 43.84
C ILE A 913 -13.28 -5.34 43.89
N ASN A 914 -14.34 -6.09 44.17
CA ASN A 914 -15.71 -5.56 44.33
C ASN A 914 -15.94 -4.92 45.71
N SER A 915 -15.10 -5.25 46.70
CA SER A 915 -15.12 -4.68 48.06
C SER A 915 -13.93 -3.77 48.35
N PHE A 916 -12.97 -3.68 47.42
CA PHE A 916 -11.80 -2.82 47.56
C PHE A 916 -12.18 -1.34 47.32
N ALA A 917 -12.15 -0.55 48.39
CA ALA A 917 -12.40 0.91 48.35
C ALA A 917 -11.21 1.74 48.87
N ASP A 918 -10.04 1.11 49.06
CA ASP A 918 -8.88 1.74 49.71
C ASP A 918 -7.96 2.47 48.72
N THR A 919 -7.12 3.35 49.25
CA THR A 919 -6.11 4.10 48.50
C THR A 919 -4.75 3.45 48.66
N LEU A 920 -4.09 3.19 47.53
CA LEU A 920 -2.71 2.76 47.46
C LEU A 920 -1.76 3.96 47.70
N LYS A 921 -0.93 3.92 48.75
CA LYS A 921 -0.07 5.06 49.16
C LYS A 921 1.41 4.74 48.95
N ALA A 922 2.25 5.78 48.79
CA ALA A 922 3.70 5.61 48.77
C ALA A 922 4.17 4.79 49.99
N PHE A 923 5.12 3.87 49.77
CA PHE A 923 5.67 2.89 50.72
C PHE A 923 4.79 1.68 51.05
N ASP A 924 3.53 1.62 50.61
CA ASP A 924 2.72 0.43 50.84
C ASP A 924 3.27 -0.76 50.04
N LYS A 925 3.38 -1.93 50.68
CA LYS A 925 3.57 -3.21 49.99
C LYS A 925 2.22 -3.69 49.50
N VAL A 926 2.05 -3.72 48.18
CA VAL A 926 0.82 -4.13 47.51
C VAL A 926 0.94 -5.58 47.06
N VAL A 927 -0.13 -6.36 47.26
CA VAL A 927 -0.26 -7.72 46.72
C VAL A 927 -1.44 -7.75 45.77
N VAL A 928 -1.22 -8.22 44.54
CA VAL A 928 -2.27 -8.38 43.53
C VAL A 928 -2.37 -9.84 43.13
N SER A 929 -3.59 -10.36 43.09
CA SER A 929 -3.89 -11.70 42.56
C SER A 929 -4.94 -11.61 41.47
N GLY A 930 -4.86 -12.50 40.48
CA GLY A 930 -5.79 -12.55 39.37
C GLY A 930 -5.70 -13.87 38.62
N HIS A 931 -6.48 -13.99 37.56
CA HIS A 931 -6.47 -15.16 36.70
C HIS A 931 -6.64 -14.84 35.21
N ILE A 932 -6.26 -15.80 34.36
CA ILE A 932 -6.49 -15.80 32.92
C ILE A 932 -7.86 -16.41 32.65
N ALA A 933 -8.63 -15.77 31.78
CA ALA A 933 -9.98 -16.18 31.43
C ALA A 933 -10.21 -16.16 29.92
N ASP A 934 -11.14 -16.99 29.45
CA ASP A 934 -11.65 -16.90 28.08
C ASP A 934 -12.39 -15.56 27.86
N MET A 935 -12.78 -15.27 26.62
CA MET A 935 -13.47 -14.01 26.29
C MET A 935 -14.87 -13.88 26.92
N SER A 936 -15.42 -14.97 27.49
CA SER A 936 -16.67 -14.98 28.25
C SER A 936 -16.47 -14.77 29.75
N GLY A 937 -15.23 -14.79 30.24
CA GLY A 937 -14.86 -14.57 31.64
C GLY A 937 -14.70 -15.86 32.45
N ASN A 938 -14.68 -17.03 31.81
CA ASN A 938 -14.44 -18.30 32.50
C ASN A 938 -12.94 -18.54 32.69
N LEU A 939 -12.55 -19.04 33.86
CA LEU A 939 -11.16 -19.40 34.18
C LEU A 939 -10.56 -20.38 33.16
N LEU A 940 -9.33 -20.11 32.74
CA LEU A 940 -8.51 -21.02 31.94
C LEU A 940 -7.49 -21.73 32.82
N ASP A 941 -7.91 -22.84 33.42
CA ASP A 941 -7.10 -23.65 34.34
C ASP A 941 -5.95 -24.42 33.66
N ASN A 942 -5.90 -24.44 32.33
CA ASN A 942 -4.85 -25.04 31.53
C ASN A 942 -3.76 -24.04 31.09
N PHE A 943 -3.90 -22.76 31.42
CA PHE A 943 -2.91 -21.74 31.05
C PHE A 943 -1.78 -21.69 32.07
N SER A 944 -0.57 -22.09 31.67
CA SER A 944 0.65 -21.91 32.46
C SER A 944 1.71 -21.16 31.66
N GLY A 945 2.28 -20.12 32.25
CA GLY A 945 3.13 -19.17 31.53
C GLY A 945 3.64 -18.04 32.41
N VAL A 946 3.83 -16.87 31.83
CA VAL A 946 4.33 -15.67 32.52
C VAL A 946 3.36 -14.52 32.31
N VAL A 947 3.13 -13.73 33.37
CA VAL A 947 2.42 -12.45 33.32
C VAL A 947 3.38 -11.30 33.61
N VAL A 948 3.24 -10.23 32.84
CA VAL A 948 3.97 -8.97 32.91
C VAL A 948 2.99 -7.88 33.39
N PRO A 949 2.81 -7.70 34.71
CA PRO A 949 2.05 -6.58 35.24
C PRO A 949 2.81 -5.26 35.09
N LYS A 950 2.14 -4.23 34.55
CA LYS A 950 2.57 -2.84 34.55
C LYS A 950 1.59 -2.01 35.37
N ILE A 951 2.09 -1.29 36.36
CA ILE A 951 1.26 -0.45 37.23
C ILE A 951 1.63 0.98 36.88
N PHE A 952 0.63 1.74 36.46
CA PHE A 952 0.75 3.15 36.13
C PHE A 952 0.21 3.99 37.28
N ASP A 953 0.91 5.09 37.58
CA ASP A 953 0.35 6.19 38.37
C ASP A 953 -0.85 6.81 37.62
N LYS A 954 -1.51 7.77 38.24
CA LYS A 954 -2.62 8.54 37.67
C LYS A 954 -2.22 9.31 36.40
N GLN A 955 -3.23 9.62 35.59
CA GLN A 955 -3.08 10.49 34.43
C GLN A 955 -2.51 11.85 34.84
N LYS A 956 -1.58 12.37 34.03
CA LYS A 956 -1.04 13.72 34.17
C LYS A 956 -1.52 14.60 33.01
N LEU A 957 -1.83 15.84 33.34
CA LEU A 957 -2.12 16.88 32.37
C LEU A 957 -0.80 17.48 31.89
N VAL A 958 -0.54 17.40 30.58
CA VAL A 958 0.64 17.96 29.93
C VAL A 958 0.22 19.20 29.13
N LYS A 959 1.05 20.24 29.20
CA LYS A 959 0.93 21.45 28.38
C LYS A 959 2.11 21.48 27.43
N THR A 960 1.86 21.76 26.15
CA THR A 960 2.92 21.96 25.17
C THR A 960 3.66 23.28 25.42
N LEU A 961 4.83 23.44 24.80
CA LEU A 961 5.76 24.53 25.05
C LEU A 961 5.50 25.77 24.18
N ASN A 962 4.63 25.66 23.17
CA ASN A 962 4.30 26.72 22.23
C ASN A 962 5.56 27.28 21.55
N ASN A 963 6.42 26.38 21.06
CA ASN A 963 7.74 26.71 20.48
C ASN A 963 7.61 27.70 19.31
N ASP A 964 6.59 27.52 18.46
CA ASP A 964 6.36 28.32 17.24
C ASP A 964 5.23 29.36 17.37
N GLY A 965 4.67 29.55 18.57
CA GLY A 965 3.61 30.55 18.78
C GLY A 965 2.20 30.12 18.35
N ASN A 966 2.01 28.84 18.02
CA ASN A 966 0.78 28.19 17.57
C ASN A 966 -0.29 27.95 18.66
N GLY A 967 -0.05 28.41 19.88
CA GLY A 967 -0.90 28.27 21.06
C GLY A 967 -0.56 27.04 21.90
N VAL A 968 -0.85 27.09 23.20
CA VAL A 968 -0.59 25.97 24.11
C VAL A 968 -1.69 24.91 23.97
N PHE A 969 -1.32 23.71 23.53
CA PHE A 969 -2.19 22.54 23.56
C PHE A 969 -2.06 21.81 24.89
N THR A 970 -3.17 21.23 25.36
CA THR A 970 -3.24 20.54 26.66
C THR A 970 -3.87 19.17 26.49
N PHE A 971 -3.19 18.13 26.96
CA PHE A 971 -3.64 16.74 26.81
C PHE A 971 -3.30 15.89 28.03
N TYR A 972 -3.99 14.76 28.19
CA TYR A 972 -3.70 13.79 29.24
C TYR A 972 -2.81 12.67 28.74
N THR A 973 -1.87 12.24 29.57
CA THR A 973 -1.04 11.04 29.34
C THR A 973 -0.94 10.20 30.61
N GLN A 974 -0.72 8.89 30.45
CA GLN A 974 -0.54 7.94 31.54
C GLN A 974 0.68 7.04 31.27
N ASN A 975 1.86 7.65 31.19
CA ASN A 975 3.11 6.97 30.89
C ASN A 975 3.99 6.68 32.13
N ASN A 976 3.55 7.12 33.32
CA ASN A 976 4.30 6.97 34.56
C ASN A 976 4.15 5.55 35.12
N ILE A 977 5.04 4.64 34.75
CA ILE A 977 5.07 3.26 35.27
C ILE A 977 5.74 3.23 36.63
N ILE A 978 5.00 2.85 37.67
CA ILE A 978 5.52 2.76 39.05
C ILE A 978 6.04 1.36 39.41
N TYR A 979 5.62 0.34 38.66
CA TYR A 979 6.13 -1.03 38.79
C TYR A 979 5.94 -1.78 37.47
N LYS A 980 6.98 -2.50 37.04
CA LYS A 980 6.94 -3.47 35.93
C LYS A 980 7.59 -4.76 36.42
N GLY A 981 6.79 -5.83 36.49
CA GLY A 981 7.20 -7.10 37.07
C GLY A 981 7.10 -8.29 36.10
N LEU A 982 7.63 -9.44 36.52
CA LEU A 982 7.36 -10.75 35.95
C LEU A 982 6.83 -11.67 37.04
N ALA A 983 5.71 -12.36 36.79
CA ALA A 983 5.18 -13.38 37.68
C ALA A 983 4.77 -14.64 36.93
N SER A 984 4.87 -15.79 37.59
CA SER A 984 4.41 -17.07 37.06
C SER A 984 2.88 -17.13 37.05
N VAL A 985 2.33 -17.65 35.96
CA VAL A 985 0.94 -18.08 35.87
C VAL A 985 0.91 -19.60 35.99
N ASN A 986 0.18 -20.12 36.97
CA ASN A 986 0.02 -21.55 37.22
C ASN A 986 -1.47 -21.90 37.20
N ASN A 987 -1.87 -22.80 36.30
CA ASN A 987 -3.27 -23.22 36.12
C ASN A 987 -4.24 -22.03 36.03
N GLY A 988 -3.89 -21.03 35.23
CA GLY A 988 -4.65 -19.80 35.05
C GLY A 988 -4.45 -18.74 36.13
N PHE A 989 -3.92 -19.07 37.31
CA PHE A 989 -3.78 -18.11 38.42
C PHE A 989 -2.40 -17.46 38.48
N PHE A 990 -2.36 -16.19 38.88
CA PHE A 990 -1.11 -15.47 39.17
C PHE A 990 -1.22 -14.63 40.43
N ARG A 991 -0.07 -14.36 41.03
CA ARG A 991 0.06 -13.47 42.19
C ARG A 991 1.41 -12.78 42.15
N PHE A 992 1.43 -11.47 42.40
CA PHE A 992 2.66 -10.70 42.54
C PHE A 992 2.54 -9.65 43.64
N SER A 993 3.67 -9.11 44.05
CA SER A 993 3.72 -8.01 45.00
C SER A 993 4.78 -7.00 44.61
N PHE A 994 4.57 -5.75 44.97
CA PHE A 994 5.51 -4.65 44.76
C PHE A 994 5.36 -3.63 45.89
N ILE A 995 6.31 -2.73 46.03
CA ILE A 995 6.21 -1.60 46.95
C ILE A 995 5.99 -0.33 46.12
N ILE A 996 5.09 0.54 46.56
CA ILE A 996 4.81 1.80 45.88
C ILE A 996 5.97 2.77 46.08
N PRO A 997 6.62 3.24 45.00
CA PRO A 997 7.79 4.10 45.12
C PRO A 997 7.49 5.44 45.78
N LYS A 998 8.53 6.05 46.36
CA LYS A 998 8.47 7.39 46.93
C LYS A 998 8.12 8.45 45.88
N ASP A 999 8.56 8.24 44.65
CA ASP A 999 8.45 9.19 43.53
C ASP A 999 7.08 9.19 42.82
N ILE A 1000 6.05 8.59 43.41
CA ILE A 1000 4.68 8.78 42.90
C ILE A 1000 4.24 10.23 43.09
N SER A 1001 3.28 10.69 42.28
CA SER A 1001 2.61 11.94 42.60
C SER A 1001 1.74 11.75 43.85
N TYR A 1002 1.87 12.62 44.85
CA TYR A 1002 1.11 12.50 46.10
C TYR A 1002 -0.37 12.92 45.98
N ASN A 1003 -0.77 13.54 44.88
CA ASN A 1003 -2.18 13.84 44.63
C ASN A 1003 -2.99 12.54 44.46
N PHE A 1004 -4.23 12.54 44.92
CA PHE A 1004 -5.11 11.38 44.76
C PHE A 1004 -5.66 11.33 43.33
N GLY A 1005 -5.59 10.17 42.70
CA GLY A 1005 -6.15 9.93 41.37
C GLY A 1005 -6.25 8.45 41.06
N LYS A 1006 -6.92 8.09 39.95
CA LYS A 1006 -7.07 6.69 39.53
C LYS A 1006 -5.77 6.16 38.94
N GLY A 1007 -5.24 5.07 39.49
CA GLY A 1007 -4.14 4.33 38.88
C GLY A 1007 -4.66 3.33 37.83
N LYS A 1008 -3.74 2.69 37.11
CA LYS A 1008 -4.06 1.62 36.15
C LYS A 1008 -3.10 0.46 36.32
N ILE A 1009 -3.61 -0.77 36.39
CA ILE A 1009 -2.83 -1.99 36.16
C ILE A 1009 -3.11 -2.43 34.73
N SER A 1010 -2.07 -2.70 33.95
CA SER A 1010 -2.11 -3.34 32.64
C SER A 1010 -1.42 -4.69 32.75
N TYR A 1011 -2.02 -5.70 32.16
CA TYR A 1011 -1.51 -7.06 32.16
C TYR A 1011 -1.25 -7.53 30.73
N TYR A 1012 -0.11 -8.16 30.54
CA TYR A 1012 0.20 -9.00 29.39
C TYR A 1012 0.64 -10.35 29.91
N ALA A 1013 0.03 -11.45 29.50
CA ALA A 1013 0.48 -12.79 29.84
C ALA A 1013 0.66 -13.62 28.59
N HIS A 1014 1.61 -14.54 28.57
CA HIS A 1014 1.80 -15.45 27.45
C HIS A 1014 2.27 -16.82 27.91
N ASN A 1015 1.98 -17.82 27.07
CA ASN A 1015 2.61 -19.13 27.10
C ASN A 1015 3.43 -19.28 25.79
N ASN A 1016 3.81 -20.50 25.41
CA ASN A 1016 4.59 -20.75 24.18
C ASN A 1016 3.75 -20.71 22.89
N LYS A 1017 2.45 -20.41 22.96
CA LYS A 1017 1.50 -20.48 21.82
C LYS A 1017 0.69 -19.20 21.65
N GLU A 1018 0.22 -18.62 22.75
CA GLU A 1018 -0.76 -17.55 22.75
C GLU A 1018 -0.56 -16.58 23.91
N PHE A 1019 -1.31 -15.49 23.88
CA PHE A 1019 -1.23 -14.45 24.90
C PHE A 1019 -2.60 -13.94 25.33
N ALA A 1020 -2.63 -13.40 26.54
CA ALA A 1020 -3.78 -12.80 27.20
C ALA A 1020 -3.45 -11.35 27.58
N VAL A 1021 -4.46 -10.50 27.60
CA VAL A 1021 -4.32 -9.09 28.03
C VAL A 1021 -5.42 -8.71 29.00
N GLY A 1022 -5.18 -7.73 29.84
CA GLY A 1022 -6.22 -7.22 30.72
C GLY A 1022 -5.83 -5.92 31.40
N TYR A 1023 -6.75 -5.37 32.17
CA TYR A 1023 -6.51 -4.14 32.93
C TYR A 1023 -7.38 -4.05 34.18
N TYR A 1024 -6.96 -3.20 35.11
CA TYR A 1024 -7.79 -2.77 36.24
C TYR A 1024 -7.48 -1.32 36.61
N ASN A 1025 -8.49 -0.44 36.63
CA ASN A 1025 -8.30 1.02 36.82
C ASN A 1025 -9.28 1.66 37.83
N LYS A 1026 -9.83 0.85 38.75
CA LYS A 1026 -10.82 1.30 39.74
C LYS A 1026 -10.23 1.67 41.11
N PHE A 1027 -8.91 1.50 41.31
CA PHE A 1027 -8.25 1.88 42.55
C PHE A 1027 -7.74 3.32 42.52
N ILE A 1028 -7.62 3.94 43.69
CA ILE A 1028 -7.01 5.26 43.87
C ILE A 1028 -5.57 5.09 44.33
N ILE A 1029 -4.67 5.93 43.80
CA ILE A 1029 -3.28 6.04 44.23
C ILE A 1029 -2.97 7.50 44.62
N GLY A 1030 -2.25 7.68 45.73
CA GLY A 1030 -1.85 9.00 46.23
C GLY A 1030 -1.55 8.99 47.73
N GLY A 1031 -0.99 10.08 48.24
CA GLY A 1031 -0.58 10.20 49.63
C GLY A 1031 0.57 9.26 50.03
N THR A 1032 0.87 9.26 51.34
CA THR A 1032 2.02 8.55 51.93
C THR A 1032 1.55 7.62 53.03
N SER A 1033 2.09 6.40 53.07
CA SER A 1033 1.86 5.47 54.16
C SER A 1033 2.56 5.92 55.44
N LYS A 1034 2.00 5.58 56.60
CA LYS A 1034 2.66 5.81 57.90
C LYS A 1034 3.70 4.74 58.23
N ASN A 1035 3.68 3.63 57.50
CA ASN A 1035 4.55 2.47 57.71
C ASN A 1035 5.67 2.48 56.66
N VAL A 1036 6.70 3.30 56.87
CA VAL A 1036 7.87 3.36 55.99
C VAL A 1036 8.85 2.26 56.39
N LEU A 1037 9.29 1.44 55.43
CA LEU A 1037 10.38 0.47 55.64
C LEU A 1037 11.68 1.24 55.90
N ALA A 1038 12.45 0.82 56.90
CA ALA A 1038 13.75 1.41 57.19
C ALA A 1038 14.81 0.82 56.27
N ASP A 1039 15.12 1.50 55.16
CA ASP A 1039 16.23 1.17 54.27
C ASP A 1039 16.97 2.46 53.87
N SER A 1040 18.29 2.43 54.01
CA SER A 1040 19.21 3.53 53.73
C SER A 1040 20.39 3.10 52.86
N THR A 1041 20.34 1.88 52.31
CA THR A 1041 21.40 1.33 51.45
C THR A 1041 20.93 1.48 50.00
N GLY A 1042 21.82 1.84 49.09
CA GLY A 1042 21.49 1.85 47.67
C GLY A 1042 21.53 0.44 47.05
N PRO A 1043 21.06 0.28 45.80
CA PRO A 1043 21.04 -1.01 45.12
C PRO A 1043 22.44 -1.62 44.94
N GLU A 1044 22.54 -2.93 45.10
CA GLU A 1044 23.73 -3.69 44.70
C GLU A 1044 23.75 -3.83 43.16
N ILE A 1045 24.88 -3.50 42.53
CA ILE A 1045 25.05 -3.49 41.07
C ILE A 1045 26.20 -4.42 40.69
N GLU A 1046 25.92 -5.47 39.93
CA GLU A 1046 26.94 -6.23 39.19
C GLU A 1046 26.93 -5.74 37.73
N LEU A 1047 27.93 -4.96 37.32
CA LEU A 1047 28.03 -4.38 35.98
C LEU A 1047 28.99 -5.17 35.08
N TYR A 1048 28.58 -5.45 33.85
CA TYR A 1048 29.34 -6.18 32.84
C TYR A 1048 29.09 -5.61 31.42
N MET A 1049 29.93 -6.01 30.46
CA MET A 1049 29.68 -5.80 29.03
C MET A 1049 29.28 -7.13 28.39
N ASN A 1050 28.18 -7.14 27.63
CA ASN A 1050 27.53 -8.28 26.98
C ASN A 1050 26.99 -9.37 27.94
N ASP A 1051 27.84 -9.93 28.78
CA ASP A 1051 27.53 -11.07 29.65
C ASP A 1051 28.40 -11.10 30.91
N LYS A 1052 28.10 -12.03 31.83
CA LYS A 1052 28.77 -12.15 33.15
C LYS A 1052 30.26 -12.56 33.08
N ASN A 1053 30.75 -13.03 31.94
CA ASN A 1053 32.14 -13.45 31.78
C ASN A 1053 33.06 -12.28 31.43
N PHE A 1054 32.52 -11.10 31.13
CA PHE A 1054 33.32 -9.93 30.84
C PHE A 1054 34.04 -9.43 32.10
N ILE A 1055 35.33 -9.14 31.94
CA ILE A 1055 36.20 -8.62 33.00
C ILE A 1055 36.53 -7.16 32.67
N SER A 1056 36.48 -6.29 33.70
CA SER A 1056 36.82 -4.87 33.56
C SER A 1056 38.18 -4.67 32.86
N GLY A 1057 38.20 -3.78 31.89
CA GLY A 1057 39.27 -3.55 30.94
C GLY A 1057 39.24 -4.44 29.70
N GLY A 1058 38.33 -5.41 29.57
CA GLY A 1058 38.26 -6.36 28.44
C GLY A 1058 38.06 -5.70 27.06
N LEU A 1059 38.30 -6.46 25.99
CA LEU A 1059 38.04 -6.02 24.61
C LEU A 1059 36.54 -6.06 24.29
N THR A 1060 36.08 -5.12 23.45
CA THR A 1060 34.78 -5.15 22.79
C THR A 1060 34.88 -4.70 21.33
N ASP A 1061 33.81 -4.90 20.56
CA ASP A 1061 33.61 -4.24 19.27
C ASP A 1061 33.04 -2.81 19.45
N LYS A 1062 32.68 -2.16 18.34
CA LYS A 1062 32.07 -0.80 18.31
C LYS A 1062 30.62 -0.77 18.78
N ASN A 1063 29.97 -1.92 18.98
CA ASN A 1063 28.57 -2.05 19.38
C ASN A 1063 28.42 -3.05 20.55
N PRO A 1064 28.96 -2.78 21.74
CA PRO A 1064 28.79 -3.67 22.90
C PRO A 1064 27.46 -3.43 23.61
N ALA A 1065 26.94 -4.41 24.34
CA ALA A 1065 25.76 -4.25 25.20
C ALA A 1065 26.17 -4.01 26.66
N ILE A 1066 25.49 -3.10 27.35
CA ILE A 1066 25.50 -2.97 28.81
C ILE A 1066 24.71 -4.14 29.38
N PHE A 1067 25.30 -4.89 30.31
CA PHE A 1067 24.61 -5.93 31.07
C PHE A 1067 24.81 -5.71 32.56
N ALA A 1068 23.73 -5.47 33.31
CA ALA A 1068 23.81 -5.30 34.76
C ALA A 1068 22.83 -6.22 35.49
N VAL A 1069 23.24 -6.79 36.61
CA VAL A 1069 22.37 -7.48 37.57
C VAL A 1069 22.23 -6.60 38.80
N ILE A 1070 20.99 -6.36 39.22
CA ILE A 1070 20.69 -5.36 40.25
C ILE A 1070 19.80 -6.00 41.30
N SER A 1071 20.09 -5.76 42.58
CA SER A 1071 19.24 -6.17 43.69
C SER A 1071 19.16 -5.13 44.80
N ASP A 1072 17.98 -5.00 45.39
CA ASP A 1072 17.71 -4.12 46.52
C ASP A 1072 16.52 -4.63 47.35
N SER A 1073 16.55 -4.47 48.67
CA SER A 1073 15.52 -5.00 49.57
C SER A 1073 14.17 -4.28 49.47
N SER A 1074 14.21 -2.98 49.19
CA SER A 1074 13.06 -2.11 48.94
C SER A 1074 12.60 -2.23 47.49
N GLY A 1075 13.49 -2.61 46.59
CA GLY A 1075 13.23 -2.81 45.17
C GLY A 1075 13.74 -1.64 44.32
N ILE A 1076 13.76 -1.83 43.02
CA ILE A 1076 14.43 -0.91 42.09
C ILE A 1076 13.46 0.16 41.58
N ASN A 1077 13.88 1.41 41.64
CA ASN A 1077 13.10 2.53 41.11
C ASN A 1077 13.27 2.60 39.59
N THR A 1078 12.20 2.27 38.88
CA THR A 1078 12.12 2.40 37.41
C THR A 1078 11.20 3.55 37.01
N VAL A 1079 10.73 4.36 37.95
CA VAL A 1079 9.58 5.27 37.75
C VAL A 1079 9.95 6.48 36.91
N GLY A 1080 11.22 6.89 36.87
CA GLY A 1080 11.75 7.96 36.01
C GLY A 1080 11.03 9.31 36.10
N ASN A 1081 10.25 9.53 37.17
CA ASN A 1081 9.50 10.75 37.43
C ASN A 1081 10.09 11.57 38.58
N GLY A 1082 10.98 10.98 39.37
CA GLY A 1082 11.81 11.72 40.33
C GLY A 1082 12.88 12.51 39.58
N ILE A 1083 12.99 13.81 39.85
CA ILE A 1083 14.06 14.64 39.29
C ILE A 1083 15.41 14.03 39.68
N GLY A 1084 16.12 13.46 38.70
CA GLY A 1084 17.45 12.89 38.90
C GLY A 1084 17.50 11.44 39.40
N HIS A 1085 16.36 10.73 39.48
CA HIS A 1085 16.32 9.32 39.93
C HIS A 1085 16.18 8.30 38.80
N ASP A 1086 16.60 8.66 37.59
CA ASP A 1086 16.68 7.72 36.47
C ASP A 1086 17.82 6.74 36.65
N ILE A 1087 17.63 5.52 36.12
CA ILE A 1087 18.73 4.60 35.89
C ILE A 1087 19.53 5.16 34.72
N THR A 1088 20.76 5.59 34.97
CA THR A 1088 21.57 6.29 33.97
C THR A 1088 22.89 5.59 33.70
N ALA A 1089 23.29 5.55 32.43
CA ALA A 1089 24.61 5.13 32.01
C ALA A 1089 25.33 6.28 31.30
N VAL A 1090 26.60 6.50 31.64
CA VAL A 1090 27.47 7.54 31.05
C VAL A 1090 28.75 6.89 30.54
N ILE A 1091 29.18 7.28 29.34
CA ILE A 1091 30.48 6.89 28.79
C ILE A 1091 31.43 8.09 28.88
N ASP A 1092 32.64 7.84 29.40
CA ASP A 1092 33.77 8.79 29.50
C ASP A 1092 33.43 10.12 30.17
N ASP A 1093 32.56 10.10 31.17
CA ASP A 1093 32.11 11.28 31.92
C ASP A 1093 31.59 12.44 31.02
N SER A 1094 31.10 12.11 29.83
CA SER A 1094 30.47 13.08 28.93
C SER A 1094 29.16 13.57 29.54
N SER A 1095 29.22 14.66 30.31
CA SER A 1095 28.07 15.33 30.94
C SER A 1095 26.99 15.80 29.96
N LYS A 1096 27.28 15.78 28.66
CA LYS A 1096 26.37 16.15 27.58
C LYS A 1096 25.52 14.97 27.06
N TYR A 1097 25.91 13.71 27.34
CA TYR A 1097 25.27 12.51 26.79
C TYR A 1097 25.19 11.39 27.83
N PHE A 1098 24.00 11.13 28.37
CA PHE A 1098 23.71 9.98 29.22
C PHE A 1098 22.54 9.15 28.67
N TYR A 1099 22.59 7.83 28.86
CA TYR A 1099 21.55 6.88 28.48
C TYR A 1099 20.59 6.68 29.65
N ILE A 1100 19.28 6.80 29.42
CA ILE A 1100 18.24 6.52 30.41
C ILE A 1100 17.80 5.06 30.20
N LEU A 1101 17.98 4.22 31.20
CA LEU A 1101 17.86 2.76 31.11
C LEU A 1101 16.64 2.18 31.84
N ASN A 1102 15.75 3.01 32.39
CA ASN A 1102 14.60 2.58 33.20
C ASN A 1102 13.73 1.53 32.47
N ASP A 1103 13.46 1.75 31.19
CA ASP A 1103 12.65 0.86 30.33
C ASP A 1103 13.36 -0.47 29.98
N PHE A 1104 14.68 -0.54 30.17
CA PHE A 1104 15.51 -1.71 29.89
C PHE A 1104 15.74 -2.59 31.14
N TYR A 1105 15.26 -2.16 32.31
CA TYR A 1105 15.22 -3.01 33.50
C TYR A 1105 14.09 -4.05 33.39
N GLN A 1106 14.45 -5.30 33.66
CA GLN A 1106 13.51 -6.41 33.75
C GLN A 1106 13.66 -7.10 35.10
N SER A 1107 12.59 -7.13 35.89
CA SER A 1107 12.57 -7.85 37.16
C SER A 1107 12.80 -9.35 36.96
N LYS A 1108 13.48 -9.99 37.90
CA LYS A 1108 13.55 -11.46 38.00
C LYS A 1108 12.14 -12.03 38.21
N LEU A 1109 11.87 -13.20 37.64
CA LEU A 1109 10.60 -13.90 37.79
C LEU A 1109 10.20 -14.05 39.27
N ASN A 1110 8.96 -13.66 39.60
CA ASN A 1110 8.36 -13.67 40.94
C ASN A 1110 9.08 -12.77 41.97
N SER A 1111 9.84 -11.77 41.54
CA SER A 1111 10.63 -10.90 42.40
C SER A 1111 10.43 -9.43 42.07
N TYR A 1112 10.26 -8.59 43.08
CA TYR A 1112 10.30 -7.12 42.94
C TYR A 1112 11.62 -6.52 43.44
N THR A 1113 12.50 -7.34 44.03
CA THR A 1113 13.75 -6.91 44.69
C THR A 1113 15.00 -7.12 43.85
N SER A 1114 14.88 -7.72 42.66
CA SER A 1114 16.02 -7.98 41.79
C SER A 1114 15.63 -8.07 40.33
N GLY A 1115 16.57 -7.77 39.44
CA GLY A 1115 16.37 -7.79 38.00
C GLY A 1115 17.67 -7.59 37.22
N THR A 1116 17.53 -7.41 35.91
CA THR A 1116 18.65 -7.19 35.00
C THR A 1116 18.39 -6.03 34.05
N ILE A 1117 19.44 -5.34 33.64
CA ILE A 1117 19.43 -4.36 32.56
C ILE A 1117 20.21 -4.91 31.38
N LYS A 1118 19.64 -4.78 30.17
CA LYS A 1118 20.31 -5.07 28.89
C LYS A 1118 20.11 -3.91 27.93
N TYR A 1119 21.18 -3.24 27.52
CA TYR A 1119 21.11 -2.09 26.60
C TYR A 1119 22.22 -2.13 25.55
N GLN A 1120 21.86 -2.09 24.27
CA GLN A 1120 22.81 -2.14 23.15
C GLN A 1120 23.41 -0.75 22.88
N LEU A 1121 24.73 -0.60 22.99
CA LEU A 1121 25.45 0.58 22.52
C LEU A 1121 25.78 0.43 21.04
N ASN A 1122 25.93 1.56 20.33
CA ASN A 1122 26.23 1.57 18.90
C ASN A 1122 27.29 2.63 18.57
N ASN A 1123 28.20 2.30 17.64
CA ASN A 1123 29.22 3.19 17.08
C ASN A 1123 30.11 3.87 18.13
N ILE A 1124 30.52 3.15 19.18
CA ILE A 1124 31.52 3.65 20.12
C ILE A 1124 32.87 3.77 19.39
N SER A 1125 33.58 4.87 19.61
CA SER A 1125 34.89 5.11 19.00
C SER A 1125 35.90 4.04 19.43
N SER A 1126 36.91 3.76 18.61
CA SER A 1126 38.01 2.88 19.03
C SER A 1126 38.83 3.54 20.14
N GLY A 1127 39.20 2.78 21.17
CA GLY A 1127 39.97 3.28 22.32
C GLY A 1127 39.54 2.70 23.65
N LYS A 1128 40.10 3.24 24.74
CA LYS A 1128 39.71 2.91 26.11
C LYS A 1128 38.50 3.75 26.50
N HIS A 1129 37.52 3.12 27.12
CA HIS A 1129 36.29 3.73 27.56
C HIS A 1129 35.96 3.33 29.00
N ILE A 1130 35.25 4.22 29.71
CA ILE A 1130 34.69 3.95 31.03
C ILE A 1130 33.17 4.09 30.95
N LEU A 1131 32.45 3.03 31.32
CA LEU A 1131 31.00 3.06 31.51
C LEU A 1131 30.70 3.21 33.00
N LYS A 1132 29.94 4.25 33.36
CA LYS A 1132 29.41 4.47 34.71
C LYS A 1132 27.91 4.24 34.72
N LEU A 1133 27.42 3.31 35.56
CA LEU A 1133 26.00 3.01 35.74
C LEU A 1133 25.55 3.50 37.12
N LYS A 1134 24.48 4.30 37.17
CA LYS A 1134 23.82 4.75 38.40
C LYS A 1134 22.42 4.17 38.50
N VAL A 1135 22.08 3.59 39.66
CA VAL A 1135 20.78 2.98 39.94
C VAL A 1135 20.22 3.50 41.26
N TRP A 1136 18.90 3.61 41.36
CA TRP A 1136 18.16 4.06 42.53
C TRP A 1136 17.21 2.97 43.04
N ASP A 1137 17.08 2.86 44.36
CA ASP A 1137 15.99 2.10 44.99
C ASP A 1137 14.71 2.95 45.04
N ILE A 1138 13.59 2.33 45.42
CA ILE A 1138 12.28 3.01 45.54
C ILE A 1138 12.19 4.04 46.68
N LEU A 1139 13.16 4.09 47.58
CA LEU A 1139 13.25 5.05 48.70
C LEU A 1139 14.18 6.25 48.39
N ASN A 1140 14.79 6.23 47.20
CA ASN A 1140 15.73 7.20 46.65
C ASN A 1140 17.16 7.10 47.21
N ASN A 1141 17.58 5.92 47.69
CA ASN A 1141 18.98 5.59 47.90
C ASN A 1141 19.60 5.20 46.54
N SER A 1142 20.83 5.63 46.24
CA SER A 1142 21.52 5.29 44.98
C SER A 1142 22.83 4.57 45.20
N SER A 1143 23.27 3.87 44.16
CA SER A 1143 24.61 3.33 44.03
C SER A 1143 25.11 3.53 42.61
N GLU A 1144 26.42 3.65 42.47
CA GLU A 1144 27.10 3.82 41.19
C GLU A 1144 28.16 2.73 41.06
N GLU A 1145 28.25 2.12 39.88
CA GLU A 1145 29.32 1.19 39.52
C GLU A 1145 29.96 1.57 38.19
N MET A 1146 31.24 1.25 38.05
CA MET A 1146 32.02 1.58 36.86
C MET A 1146 32.70 0.35 36.28
N ILE A 1147 32.72 0.28 34.95
CA ILE A 1147 33.47 -0.75 34.23
C ILE A 1147 34.30 -0.14 33.11
N GLU A 1148 35.56 -0.55 33.02
CA GLU A 1148 36.44 -0.17 31.93
C GLU A 1148 36.27 -1.16 30.77
N PHE A 1149 36.38 -0.69 29.53
CA PHE A 1149 36.41 -1.55 28.35
C PHE A 1149 37.25 -0.91 27.23
N ILE A 1150 37.70 -1.71 26.28
CA ILE A 1150 38.50 -1.25 25.14
C ILE A 1150 37.81 -1.64 23.84
N VAL A 1151 37.42 -0.66 23.06
CA VAL A 1151 36.83 -0.85 21.74
C VAL A 1151 37.93 -0.98 20.71
N GLU A 1152 37.95 -2.11 20.00
CA GLU A 1152 38.79 -2.33 18.82
C GLU A 1152 37.94 -2.48 17.57
N ASP A 1153 38.48 -2.11 16.41
CA ASP A 1153 37.74 -2.21 15.15
C ASP A 1153 37.44 -3.68 14.83
N SER A 1154 36.16 -4.03 14.66
CA SER A 1154 35.73 -5.39 14.26
C SER A 1154 36.21 -5.78 12.87
N ALA A 1155 36.79 -4.85 12.10
CA ALA A 1155 37.51 -5.18 10.88
C ALA A 1155 38.85 -5.91 11.13
N GLN A 1156 39.42 -5.87 12.34
CA GLN A 1156 40.71 -6.51 12.67
C GLN A 1156 40.55 -7.49 13.84
N LEU A 1157 40.96 -8.75 13.66
CA LEU A 1157 40.94 -9.77 14.71
C LEU A 1157 42.08 -9.49 15.72
N ALA A 1158 41.74 -9.26 16.99
CA ALA A 1158 42.69 -8.91 18.04
C ALA A 1158 42.64 -9.89 19.23
N LEU A 1159 43.82 -10.16 19.85
CA LEU A 1159 43.99 -10.95 21.06
C LEU A 1159 44.58 -10.10 22.19
N LYS A 1160 43.80 -9.84 23.25
CA LYS A 1160 44.29 -9.06 24.39
C LYS A 1160 45.04 -9.92 25.39
N ARG A 1161 44.36 -10.87 26.02
CA ARG A 1161 44.94 -11.73 27.06
C ARG A 1161 44.67 -13.18 26.74
N ILE A 1162 45.72 -14.00 26.80
CA ILE A 1162 45.59 -15.45 26.85
C ILE A 1162 46.18 -15.88 28.19
N PHE A 1163 45.51 -16.78 28.89
CA PHE A 1163 46.00 -17.29 30.16
C PHE A 1163 45.44 -18.69 30.41
N ASN A 1164 46.05 -19.41 31.33
CA ASN A 1164 45.53 -20.67 31.82
C ASN A 1164 45.32 -20.60 33.34
N TYR A 1165 44.29 -21.26 33.86
CA TYR A 1165 44.01 -21.31 35.30
C TYR A 1165 43.54 -22.73 35.71
N PRO A 1166 44.05 -23.28 36.83
CA PRO A 1166 45.16 -22.77 37.65
C PRO A 1166 46.50 -22.75 36.89
N ASN A 1167 47.38 -21.80 37.21
CA ASN A 1167 48.77 -21.74 36.72
C ASN A 1167 49.67 -21.17 37.84
N PRO A 1168 50.59 -21.94 38.43
CA PRO A 1168 50.89 -23.35 38.13
C PRO A 1168 49.73 -24.33 38.43
N PHE A 1169 49.71 -25.49 37.77
CA PHE A 1169 48.76 -26.58 38.04
C PHE A 1169 49.43 -27.93 38.35
N THR A 1170 48.65 -28.85 38.93
CA THR A 1170 49.09 -30.21 39.32
C THR A 1170 48.33 -31.34 38.62
N GLU A 1171 47.04 -31.15 38.31
CA GLU A 1171 46.19 -32.19 37.69
C GLU A 1171 45.55 -31.73 36.39
N LYS A 1172 45.05 -30.49 36.34
CA LYS A 1172 44.45 -29.91 35.14
C LYS A 1172 44.54 -28.39 35.15
N THR A 1173 44.46 -27.79 33.97
CA THR A 1173 44.31 -26.35 33.76
C THR A 1173 43.33 -26.11 32.62
N SER A 1174 42.72 -24.94 32.58
CA SER A 1174 41.87 -24.51 31.45
C SER A 1174 42.47 -23.27 30.80
N PHE A 1175 42.42 -23.18 29.47
CA PHE A 1175 42.85 -21.99 28.71
C PHE A 1175 41.68 -21.04 28.49
N TYR A 1176 41.96 -19.74 28.63
CA TYR A 1176 41.04 -18.63 28.45
C TYR A 1176 41.66 -17.59 27.53
N ILE A 1177 40.87 -17.05 26.58
CA ILE A 1177 41.34 -16.22 25.48
C ILE A 1177 40.40 -15.03 25.28
N GLU A 1178 40.90 -13.82 25.49
CA GLU A 1178 40.17 -12.56 25.27
C GLU A 1178 40.37 -12.03 23.84
N GLN A 1179 39.26 -11.74 23.15
CA GLN A 1179 39.20 -11.38 21.73
C GLN A 1179 38.05 -10.40 21.42
N ASN A 1180 38.04 -9.71 20.28
CA ASN A 1180 37.12 -8.58 19.97
C ASN A 1180 35.94 -8.88 19.01
N HIS A 1181 35.59 -10.15 18.80
CA HIS A 1181 34.52 -10.64 17.92
C HIS A 1181 33.57 -11.58 18.68
N ALA A 1182 32.42 -11.09 19.11
CA ALA A 1182 31.38 -11.94 19.71
C ALA A 1182 30.55 -12.66 18.63
N ASN A 1183 29.95 -13.81 18.97
CA ASN A 1183 28.95 -14.51 18.15
C ASN A 1183 29.40 -14.90 16.72
N THR A 1184 30.71 -15.00 16.48
CA THR A 1184 31.29 -15.44 15.21
C THR A 1184 31.90 -16.82 15.41
N GLU A 1185 31.68 -17.76 14.49
CA GLU A 1185 32.34 -19.07 14.56
C GLU A 1185 33.86 -18.91 14.43
N MET A 1186 34.59 -19.54 15.35
CA MET A 1186 36.03 -19.48 15.44
C MET A 1186 36.61 -20.87 15.66
N GLU A 1187 37.66 -21.16 14.89
CA GLU A 1187 38.54 -22.29 15.13
C GLU A 1187 39.67 -21.85 16.06
N VAL A 1188 39.79 -22.51 17.21
CA VAL A 1188 40.78 -22.23 18.24
C VAL A 1188 41.70 -23.42 18.40
N MET A 1189 42.99 -23.16 18.24
CA MET A 1189 44.06 -24.14 18.36
C MET A 1189 45.02 -23.71 19.49
N VAL A 1190 45.12 -24.52 20.54
CA VAL A 1190 46.11 -24.36 21.61
C VAL A 1190 47.18 -25.43 21.46
N GLN A 1191 48.42 -25.02 21.21
CA GLN A 1191 49.57 -25.92 21.09
C GLN A 1191 50.53 -25.70 22.24
N ILE A 1192 50.95 -26.78 22.88
CA ILE A 1192 51.79 -26.72 24.08
C ILE A 1192 53.16 -27.29 23.74
N PHE A 1193 54.22 -26.62 24.18
CA PHE A 1193 55.61 -26.89 23.83
C PHE A 1193 56.50 -26.94 25.08
N THR A 1194 57.49 -27.82 25.05
CA THR A 1194 58.60 -27.78 26.03
C THR A 1194 59.45 -26.52 25.83
N VAL A 1195 60.32 -26.20 26.80
CA VAL A 1195 61.32 -25.11 26.67
C VAL A 1195 62.24 -25.28 25.44
N SER A 1196 62.45 -26.52 24.98
CA SER A 1196 63.24 -26.83 23.78
C SER A 1196 62.47 -26.67 22.45
N GLY A 1197 61.19 -26.26 22.49
CA GLY A 1197 60.34 -26.11 21.31
C GLY A 1197 59.66 -27.40 20.82
N LYS A 1198 59.88 -28.55 21.48
CA LYS A 1198 59.16 -29.80 21.16
C LYS A 1198 57.67 -29.67 21.49
N LEU A 1199 56.80 -29.93 20.51
CA LEU A 1199 55.33 -29.99 20.68
C LEU A 1199 54.95 -31.16 21.60
N VAL A 1200 54.02 -30.89 22.52
CA VAL A 1200 53.55 -31.78 23.58
C VAL A 1200 52.10 -32.16 23.37
N LYS A 1201 51.24 -31.16 23.12
CA LYS A 1201 49.80 -31.35 22.97
C LYS A 1201 49.25 -30.35 21.97
N THR A 1202 48.27 -30.76 21.17
CA THR A 1202 47.42 -29.84 20.41
C THR A 1202 45.97 -30.00 20.83
N LEU A 1203 45.33 -28.91 21.25
CA LEU A 1203 43.90 -28.83 21.55
C LEU A 1203 43.25 -28.01 20.44
N ASN A 1204 42.33 -28.61 19.69
CA ASN A 1204 41.56 -27.94 18.66
C ASN A 1204 40.09 -27.96 19.01
N THR A 1205 39.44 -26.80 18.92
CA THR A 1205 37.99 -26.69 19.09
C THR A 1205 37.44 -25.65 18.11
N THR A 1206 36.23 -25.89 17.61
CA THR A 1206 35.44 -24.89 16.90
C THR A 1206 34.29 -24.48 17.80
N LEU A 1207 34.10 -23.18 17.99
CA LEU A 1207 33.05 -22.66 18.85
C LEU A 1207 32.58 -21.29 18.38
N ILE A 1208 31.38 -20.92 18.80
CA ILE A 1208 30.85 -19.57 18.69
C ILE A 1208 30.88 -18.99 20.11
N PRO A 1209 31.76 -18.02 20.43
CA PRO A 1209 31.83 -17.48 21.77
C PRO A 1209 30.61 -16.60 22.05
N ASN A 1210 29.93 -16.89 23.15
CA ASN A 1210 28.98 -15.97 23.78
C ASN A 1210 29.81 -14.87 24.47
N GLY A 1211 30.14 -13.82 23.72
CA GLY A 1211 30.93 -12.67 24.20
C GLY A 1211 32.38 -12.66 23.71
N TYR A 1212 33.24 -11.99 24.47
CA TYR A 1212 34.63 -11.66 24.11
C TYR A 1212 35.67 -12.58 24.76
N LEU A 1213 35.23 -13.55 25.57
CA LEU A 1213 36.09 -14.54 26.22
C LEU A 1213 35.81 -15.93 25.66
N ILE A 1214 36.84 -16.60 25.16
CA ILE A 1214 36.79 -18.00 24.75
C ILE A 1214 37.40 -18.85 25.86
N GLY A 1215 36.70 -19.92 26.26
CA GLY A 1215 37.11 -20.86 27.30
C GLY A 1215 35.93 -21.26 28.20
N PRO A 1216 36.13 -22.19 29.15
CA PRO A 1216 37.37 -22.94 29.39
C PRO A 1216 37.68 -23.96 28.28
N ILE A 1217 38.94 -24.01 27.84
CA ILE A 1217 39.46 -25.14 27.04
C ILE A 1217 40.31 -25.99 27.98
N ASP A 1218 39.78 -27.13 28.41
CA ASP A 1218 40.40 -27.96 29.44
C ASP A 1218 41.58 -28.77 28.92
N TRP A 1219 42.58 -28.92 29.79
CA TRP A 1219 43.73 -29.80 29.60
C TRP A 1219 44.09 -30.49 30.91
N ASP A 1220 44.30 -31.80 30.84
CA ASP A 1220 44.60 -32.70 31.95
C ASP A 1220 46.10 -32.92 32.18
N GLY A 1221 46.96 -32.13 31.52
CA GLY A 1221 48.41 -32.26 31.65
C GLY A 1221 49.01 -33.49 30.96
N THR A 1222 48.29 -34.12 30.03
CA THR A 1222 48.82 -35.22 29.21
C THR A 1222 49.31 -34.75 27.84
N ASP A 1223 50.16 -35.53 27.17
CA ASP A 1223 50.54 -35.30 25.77
C ASP A 1223 49.47 -35.83 24.78
N ASP A 1224 49.74 -35.78 23.47
CA ASP A 1224 48.81 -36.30 22.44
C ASP A 1224 48.58 -37.83 22.52
N PHE A 1225 49.44 -38.58 23.22
CA PHE A 1225 49.33 -40.03 23.42
C PHE A 1225 48.69 -40.42 24.77
N GLY A 1226 48.37 -39.43 25.61
CA GLY A 1226 47.76 -39.64 26.93
C GLY A 1226 48.77 -39.84 28.06
N ASP A 1227 50.06 -39.68 27.80
CA ASP A 1227 51.10 -39.80 28.82
C ASP A 1227 51.21 -38.51 29.64
N LYS A 1228 51.41 -38.64 30.96
CA LYS A 1228 51.64 -37.47 31.82
C LYS A 1228 53.00 -36.85 31.53
N ILE A 1229 53.02 -35.53 31.40
CA ILE A 1229 54.24 -34.79 31.14
C ILE A 1229 54.90 -34.35 32.45
N GLY A 1230 56.23 -34.24 32.45
CA GLY A 1230 56.99 -33.93 33.67
C GLY A 1230 56.81 -32.50 34.16
N ARG A 1231 56.99 -32.29 35.47
CA ARG A 1231 57.05 -30.96 36.09
C ARG A 1231 58.01 -30.01 35.33
N GLY A 1232 57.62 -28.75 35.20
CA GLY A 1232 58.45 -27.75 34.53
C GLY A 1232 57.68 -26.59 33.92
N VAL A 1233 58.42 -25.71 33.25
CA VAL A 1233 57.86 -24.60 32.47
C VAL A 1233 57.62 -25.09 31.04
N TYR A 1234 56.43 -24.80 30.53
CA TYR A 1234 56.06 -25.03 29.14
C TYR A 1234 55.60 -23.71 28.52
N PHE A 1235 55.69 -23.61 27.20
CA PHE A 1235 55.11 -22.52 26.44
C PHE A 1235 53.88 -23.03 25.71
N TYR A 1236 52.86 -22.21 25.57
CA TYR A 1236 51.73 -22.55 24.72
C TYR A 1236 51.47 -21.43 23.72
N ARG A 1237 51.06 -21.82 22.52
CA ARG A 1237 50.60 -20.94 21.45
C ARG A 1237 49.10 -21.10 21.31
N VAL A 1238 48.37 -20.00 21.36
CA VAL A 1238 46.97 -19.95 20.96
C VAL A 1238 46.90 -19.35 19.57
N ARG A 1239 46.22 -20.02 18.64
CA ARG A 1239 45.88 -19.52 17.31
C ARG A 1239 44.38 -19.54 17.13
N ILE A 1240 43.81 -18.42 16.68
CA ILE A 1240 42.39 -18.29 16.35
C ILE A 1240 42.25 -17.99 14.87
N ARG A 1241 41.26 -18.63 14.22
CA ARG A 1241 40.85 -18.37 12.84
C ARG A 1241 39.34 -18.14 12.75
N THR A 1242 38.92 -17.04 12.13
CA THR A 1242 37.51 -16.75 11.83
C THR A 1242 37.08 -17.42 10.52
N GLU A 1243 35.76 -17.54 10.29
CA GLU A 1243 35.18 -18.02 9.03
C GLU A 1243 35.68 -17.25 7.79
N SER A 1244 35.93 -15.94 7.95
CA SER A 1244 36.50 -15.07 6.90
C SER A 1244 38.00 -15.29 6.61
N GLY A 1245 38.62 -16.29 7.25
CA GLY A 1245 40.02 -16.68 7.03
C GLY A 1245 41.06 -15.83 7.79
N LYS A 1246 40.65 -14.83 8.58
CA LYS A 1246 41.57 -14.01 9.38
C LYS A 1246 42.14 -14.85 10.51
N THR A 1247 43.45 -14.76 10.73
CA THR A 1247 44.17 -15.55 11.72
C THR A 1247 45.00 -14.65 12.62
N ILE A 1248 45.02 -14.93 13.92
CA ILE A 1248 45.95 -14.33 14.89
C ILE A 1248 46.51 -15.41 15.81
N GLU A 1249 47.76 -15.23 16.26
CA GLU A 1249 48.40 -16.12 17.24
C GLU A 1249 49.10 -15.35 18.35
N LYS A 1250 49.17 -15.94 19.55
CA LYS A 1250 49.86 -15.38 20.72
C LYS A 1250 50.47 -16.51 21.55
N PHE A 1251 51.63 -16.25 22.15
CA PHE A 1251 52.35 -17.20 23.00
C PHE A 1251 52.30 -16.78 24.47
N GLU A 1252 52.20 -17.76 25.36
CA GLU A 1252 52.32 -17.56 26.81
C GLU A 1252 53.00 -18.75 27.49
N LYS A 1253 53.30 -18.61 28.78
CA LYS A 1253 53.93 -19.66 29.59
C LYS A 1253 52.98 -20.29 30.60
N LEU A 1254 53.16 -21.59 30.83
CA LEU A 1254 52.48 -22.33 31.89
C LEU A 1254 53.49 -23.14 32.71
N VAL A 1255 53.12 -23.47 33.95
CA VAL A 1255 53.98 -24.20 34.89
C VAL A 1255 53.23 -25.39 35.47
N ILE A 1256 53.89 -26.55 35.47
CA ILE A 1256 53.37 -27.81 36.02
C ILE A 1256 54.19 -28.17 37.25
N LEU A 1257 53.53 -28.36 38.39
CA LEU A 1257 54.20 -28.56 39.69
C LEU A 1257 54.40 -30.02 40.09
N LYS A 1258 53.74 -30.96 39.43
CA LYS A 1258 53.79 -32.38 39.80
C LYS A 1258 54.37 -33.24 38.68
#